data_AF-A0A3D0YJW7-F1
#
_entry.id   AF-A0A3D0YJW7-F1
#
_cell.length_a   1.000
_cell.length_b   1.000
_cell.length_c   1.000
_cell.angle_alpha   90.00
_cell.angle_beta   90.00
_cell.angle_gamma   90.00
#
_symmetry.space_group_name_H-M   'P 1'
#
loop_
_entity.id
_entity.type
_entity.pdbx_description
1 polymer ?
#
loop_
_entity_poly.entity_id
_entity_poly.type
_entity_poly.pdbx_seq_one_letter_code
_entity_poly.pdbx_strand_id
1 'polypeptide(L)'
;MKSMKIILTLCLCFIAGTSLLHAKHLLGPTGMFGSHGKMDIKITKIDKGSPADGKVKVGDVIVGVNGAKFQSDPRREIAAAIDKSEGKSMRGRLTLELKGGKKAELKLKVYGDFSRTAPVNCAKTDALVTAVAELLISDKKQLKDDRMAIGWLGLMATGDKKHLRFVKANLPKQEWAKPDRARLLDIVNGGKDGGYVGWYWGYQLIALSEYYLLTGDKSVLPGIESYAIALSKGQDAAGIWGHRMTSPNRRGRLPGYAHINQPSLTCFMGLTLAQACGVKDPDLQRAIEQCRGFYNTFVGKGTIPYGVSRAYDGAYNNNGMSGSAAIAMSFVGDKKAAKFFSRQVATAYDQLESGHATHFFNVLWSPLGANVAGPEVTREYHQRSRWLYTLYRSWDGRFTHDGNNQKSLCTSGTLLLNYCTPRKQLFITGKKANQTLWAKKSEVEGIMNLSQIDYPKLSVDELLEMFGHEAPQVRRRAVWTLRDRKGNFLGKVERLILKGNDLEQQSAIGFFGWRCPTEWALPRIKTMGKVLRDSSENVEVRAAAAASLVWYKPQGLAYYNDMLRLVLEDKPGDSFGLINHSLAITLERISKNPFGDGLVTDKDLFYKVTHKLSQHPRLGARGASLQMLKHMPAEDFPKVADDVKRTFINGDPSSHSYSSSGVTLRPGGELLARLGIKEGPEWAVEVLDAGDGKGSFKANGVVSVLTAYGANAKQAIEVIKADPKLEHLLTRGRWAKAWHAVVKVAESGKEVKPMVSFEEAKKGKLAQ
;
A
#
# COMPACT_ATOMS: atom_id res chain seq x y z
N MET A 1 -4.05 30.93 21.49
CA MET A 1 -4.03 30.71 20.03
C MET A 1 -2.64 30.39 19.41
N LYS A 2 -1.68 29.80 20.15
CA LYS A 2 -0.35 29.40 19.60
C LYS A 2 0.05 27.94 19.83
N SER A 3 -0.83 27.09 20.39
CA SER A 3 -0.48 25.71 20.78
C SER A 3 -1.15 24.60 19.95
N MET A 4 -1.81 24.94 18.83
CA MET A 4 -2.60 23.99 18.02
C MET A 4 -1.98 23.65 16.65
N LYS A 5 -0.71 23.98 16.41
CA LYS A 5 -0.02 23.72 15.12
C LYS A 5 0.87 22.48 15.09
N ILE A 6 1.13 21.81 16.22
CA ILE A 6 2.13 20.72 16.28
C ILE A 6 1.52 19.32 16.07
N ILE A 7 0.21 19.14 16.27
CA ILE A 7 -0.46 17.83 16.08
C ILE A 7 -0.91 17.61 14.62
N LEU A 8 -0.97 18.67 13.81
CA LEU A 8 -1.43 18.59 12.42
C LEU A 8 -0.39 18.01 11.45
N THR A 9 0.90 18.02 11.81
CA THR A 9 2.00 17.60 10.92
C THR A 9 2.12 16.07 10.78
N LEU A 10 1.57 15.28 11.70
CA LEU A 10 1.73 13.82 11.69
C LEU A 10 0.66 13.05 10.90
N CYS A 11 -0.50 13.65 10.60
CA CYS A 11 -1.50 13.06 9.70
C CYS A 11 -1.39 13.55 8.25
N LEU A 12 -0.76 14.71 8.01
CA LEU A 12 -0.56 15.24 6.66
C LEU A 12 0.61 14.58 5.91
N CYS A 13 1.57 13.98 6.61
CA CYS A 13 2.65 13.19 5.98
C CYS A 13 2.19 11.85 5.37
N PHE A 14 0.91 11.50 5.47
CA PHE A 14 0.32 10.34 4.77
C PHE A 14 -0.69 10.74 3.68
N ILE A 15 -0.98 12.04 3.50
CA ILE A 15 -2.04 12.54 2.59
C ILE A 15 -1.46 13.29 1.38
N ALA A 16 -0.21 13.76 1.45
CA ALA A 16 0.51 14.10 0.24
C ALA A 16 1.11 12.80 -0.31
N GLY A 17 0.62 12.33 -1.45
CA GLY A 17 1.49 11.62 -2.39
C GLY A 17 2.60 12.59 -2.75
N THR A 18 3.62 12.71 -1.90
CA THR A 18 4.85 13.39 -2.26
C THR A 18 5.42 12.54 -3.36
N SER A 19 5.14 12.93 -4.62
CA SER A 19 6.15 12.79 -5.65
C SER A 19 7.44 13.25 -4.98
N LEU A 20 8.38 12.32 -4.78
CA LEU A 20 9.76 12.72 -4.61
C LEU A 20 10.06 13.50 -5.88
N LEU A 21 9.87 14.82 -5.83
CA LEU A 21 10.30 15.78 -6.83
C LEU A 21 11.81 15.56 -6.90
N HIS A 22 12.22 14.67 -7.79
CA HIS A 22 13.62 14.48 -8.08
C HIS A 22 14.07 15.85 -8.59
N ALA A 23 15.00 16.48 -7.87
CA ALA A 23 15.51 17.80 -8.25
C ALA A 23 16.22 17.78 -9.62
N LYS A 24 16.39 16.59 -10.22
CA LYS A 24 17.04 16.33 -11.49
C LYS A 24 16.35 15.15 -12.18
N HIS A 25 15.86 15.37 -13.39
CA HIS A 25 15.23 14.35 -14.22
C HIS A 25 16.09 14.02 -15.43
N LEU A 26 16.11 12.76 -15.86
CA LEU A 26 16.71 12.38 -17.14
C LEU A 26 15.85 12.91 -18.31
N LEU A 27 16.50 13.48 -19.33
CA LEU A 27 15.84 14.03 -20.52
C LEU A 27 15.98 13.07 -21.72
N GLY A 28 15.73 11.79 -21.50
CA GLY A 28 15.80 10.74 -22.50
C GLY A 28 17.20 10.49 -23.05
N PRO A 29 17.31 10.07 -24.33
CA PRO A 29 18.57 9.64 -24.93
C PRO A 29 19.51 10.81 -25.27
N THR A 30 19.23 12.00 -24.75
CA THR A 30 20.04 13.21 -24.96
C THR A 30 21.31 13.19 -24.11
N GLY A 31 21.29 12.45 -22.99
CA GLY A 31 22.33 12.49 -21.95
C GLY A 31 22.30 13.75 -21.08
N MET A 32 21.25 14.56 -21.20
CA MET A 32 21.00 15.69 -20.33
C MET A 32 20.15 15.28 -19.12
N PHE A 33 20.37 15.97 -18.00
CA PHE A 33 19.48 15.97 -16.86
C PHE A 33 19.03 17.40 -16.55
N GLY A 34 17.79 17.57 -16.09
CA GLY A 34 17.25 18.90 -15.83
C GLY A 34 16.21 18.97 -14.73
N SER A 35 16.09 20.16 -14.14
CA SER A 35 14.93 20.56 -13.33
C SER A 35 13.99 21.36 -14.21
N HIS A 36 12.70 21.07 -14.21
CA HIS A 36 11.74 21.81 -15.04
C HIS A 36 10.96 22.85 -14.23
N GLY A 37 10.74 24.01 -14.83
CA GLY A 37 9.74 24.98 -14.41
C GLY A 37 8.38 24.71 -15.07
N LYS A 38 7.55 25.75 -15.11
CA LYS A 38 6.25 25.67 -15.79
C LYS A 38 6.39 25.59 -17.31
N MET A 39 7.37 26.29 -17.88
CA MET A 39 7.54 26.44 -19.34
C MET A 39 9.01 26.31 -19.78
N ASP A 40 9.88 25.78 -18.91
CA ASP A 40 11.30 25.67 -19.20
C ASP A 40 11.94 24.46 -18.49
N ILE A 41 13.14 24.09 -18.93
CA ILE A 41 13.97 23.06 -18.32
C ILE A 41 15.37 23.61 -18.14
N LYS A 42 15.83 23.75 -16.89
CA LYS A 42 17.21 24.11 -16.56
C LYS A 42 18.08 22.85 -16.53
N ILE A 43 19.16 22.85 -17.31
CA ILE A 43 20.10 21.74 -17.37
C ILE A 43 20.95 21.70 -16.09
N THR A 44 21.03 20.54 -15.46
CA THR A 44 21.71 20.31 -14.17
C THR A 44 22.87 19.32 -14.25
N LYS A 45 22.92 18.49 -15.31
CA LYS A 45 24.02 17.56 -15.58
C LYS A 45 23.99 17.19 -17.07
N ILE A 46 25.17 16.92 -17.62
CA ILE A 46 25.34 16.36 -18.96
C ILE A 46 26.31 15.18 -18.83
N ASP A 47 25.97 14.05 -19.42
CA ASP A 47 26.86 12.89 -19.45
C ASP A 47 27.91 13.04 -20.55
N LYS A 48 29.16 12.73 -20.22
CA LYS A 48 30.28 12.74 -21.17
C LYS A 48 30.05 11.72 -22.28
N GLY A 49 30.33 12.10 -23.52
CA GLY A 49 30.13 11.27 -24.72
C GLY A 49 28.68 11.17 -25.20
N SER A 50 27.74 11.82 -24.51
CA SER A 50 26.34 11.83 -24.91
C SER A 50 26.08 12.79 -26.09
N PRO A 51 24.91 12.71 -26.75
CA PRO A 51 24.55 13.63 -27.83
C PRO A 51 24.59 15.12 -27.46
N ALA A 52 24.43 15.44 -26.17
CA ALA A 52 24.46 16.79 -25.63
C ALA A 52 25.87 17.27 -25.22
N ASP A 53 26.84 16.37 -25.10
CA ASP A 53 28.20 16.69 -24.69
C ASP A 53 28.85 17.70 -25.65
N GLY A 54 29.45 18.76 -25.09
CA GLY A 54 30.03 19.88 -25.85
C GLY A 54 29.05 20.80 -26.59
N LYS A 55 27.74 20.49 -26.63
CA LYS A 55 26.74 21.28 -27.39
C LYS A 55 25.86 22.17 -26.53
N VAL A 56 25.67 21.78 -25.28
CA VAL A 56 24.95 22.54 -24.26
C VAL A 56 25.78 22.56 -22.98
N LYS A 57 25.46 23.46 -22.04
CA LYS A 57 26.17 23.61 -20.77
C LYS A 57 25.23 23.44 -19.59
N VAL A 58 25.79 22.97 -18.47
CA VAL A 58 25.07 22.99 -17.19
C VAL A 58 24.70 24.44 -16.87
N GLY A 59 23.44 24.66 -16.51
CA GLY A 59 22.87 25.99 -16.28
C GLY A 59 22.09 26.57 -17.46
N ASP A 60 22.27 26.04 -18.68
CA ASP A 60 21.44 26.44 -19.82
C ASP A 60 19.96 26.14 -19.55
N VAL A 61 19.08 26.97 -20.09
CA VAL A 61 17.63 26.86 -19.92
C VAL A 61 17.00 26.61 -21.28
N ILE A 62 16.41 25.43 -21.44
CA ILE A 62 15.64 25.04 -22.62
C ILE A 62 14.24 25.64 -22.47
N VAL A 63 13.81 26.41 -23.47
CA VAL A 63 12.50 27.08 -23.53
C VAL A 63 11.62 26.55 -24.67
N GLY A 64 12.15 25.61 -25.46
CA GLY A 64 11.45 25.00 -26.58
C GLY A 64 12.28 23.93 -27.26
N VAL A 65 11.65 23.24 -28.21
CA VAL A 65 12.25 22.13 -28.96
C VAL A 65 11.71 22.13 -30.39
N ASN A 66 12.57 21.76 -31.34
CA ASN A 66 12.26 21.65 -32.77
C ASN A 66 11.52 22.89 -33.35
N GLY A 67 12.00 24.09 -33.00
CA GLY A 67 11.44 25.36 -33.50
C GLY A 67 10.19 25.86 -32.77
N ALA A 68 9.67 25.14 -31.77
CA ALA A 68 8.49 25.54 -31.00
C ALA A 68 8.84 25.79 -29.53
N LYS A 69 8.31 26.87 -28.95
CA LYS A 69 8.37 27.11 -27.50
C LYS A 69 7.45 26.15 -26.75
N PHE A 70 7.83 25.79 -25.52
CA PHE A 70 6.97 24.98 -24.65
C PHE A 70 5.63 25.70 -24.38
N GLN A 71 4.52 24.94 -24.43
CA GLN A 71 3.15 25.47 -24.23
C GLN A 71 2.47 24.94 -22.96
N SER A 72 2.96 23.83 -22.43
CA SER A 72 2.35 23.06 -21.35
C SER A 72 3.45 22.40 -20.51
N ASP A 73 3.38 21.08 -20.29
CA ASP A 73 4.39 20.30 -19.55
C ASP A 73 5.67 20.13 -20.39
N PRO A 74 6.78 20.81 -20.03
CA PRO A 74 8.01 20.75 -20.82
C PRO A 74 8.59 19.33 -20.93
N ARG A 75 8.37 18.46 -19.93
CA ARG A 75 8.87 17.09 -19.95
C ARG A 75 8.11 16.22 -20.96
N ARG A 76 6.80 16.40 -21.06
CA ARG A 76 6.00 15.70 -22.08
C ARG A 76 6.32 16.19 -23.48
N GLU A 77 6.51 17.49 -23.64
CA GLU A 77 6.82 18.10 -24.94
C GLU A 77 8.22 17.72 -25.45
N ILE A 78 9.25 17.73 -24.59
CA ILE A 78 10.59 17.25 -24.99
C ILE A 78 10.58 15.75 -25.29
N ALA A 79 9.82 14.93 -24.56
CA ALA A 79 9.67 13.50 -24.86
C ALA A 79 9.02 13.28 -26.24
N ALA A 80 7.96 14.03 -26.57
CA ALA A 80 7.34 13.98 -27.88
C ALA A 80 8.30 14.43 -29.00
N ALA A 81 9.10 15.46 -28.74
CA ALA A 81 10.12 15.94 -29.67
C ALA A 81 11.23 14.90 -29.89
N ILE A 82 11.69 14.22 -28.84
CA ILE A 82 12.62 13.08 -28.94
C ILE A 82 12.00 12.00 -29.82
N ASP A 83 10.76 11.59 -29.54
CA ASP A 83 10.10 10.51 -30.29
C ASP A 83 10.01 10.82 -31.78
N LYS A 84 9.67 12.07 -32.14
CA LYS A 84 9.65 12.57 -33.52
C LYS A 84 11.05 12.65 -34.14
N SER A 85 12.05 13.05 -33.35
CA SER A 85 13.43 13.21 -33.80
C SER A 85 14.04 11.87 -34.20
N GLU A 86 13.68 10.78 -33.50
CA GLU A 86 14.11 9.41 -33.83
C GLU A 86 13.36 8.79 -35.02
N GLY A 87 12.35 9.49 -35.53
CA GLY A 87 11.56 9.13 -36.70
C GLY A 87 12.32 9.28 -38.01
N LYS A 88 11.76 8.72 -39.09
CA LYS A 88 12.40 8.73 -40.41
C LYS A 88 12.59 10.14 -40.97
N SER A 89 11.64 11.03 -40.72
CA SER A 89 11.63 12.40 -41.25
C SER A 89 12.72 13.29 -40.64
N MET A 90 12.93 13.18 -39.33
CA MET A 90 13.89 14.01 -38.60
C MET A 90 15.30 13.42 -38.59
N ARG A 91 15.46 12.12 -38.93
CA ARG A 91 16.76 11.43 -39.08
C ARG A 91 17.68 11.63 -37.85
N GLY A 92 17.12 11.64 -36.65
CA GLY A 92 17.85 11.83 -35.40
C GLY A 92 18.09 13.29 -34.99
N ARG A 93 17.62 14.28 -35.77
CA ARG A 93 17.84 15.70 -35.46
C ARG A 93 16.86 16.19 -34.40
N LEU A 94 17.36 16.56 -33.23
CA LEU A 94 16.61 17.26 -32.17
C LEU A 94 17.21 18.65 -31.98
N THR A 95 16.44 19.71 -32.22
CA THR A 95 16.88 21.08 -31.98
C THR A 95 16.34 21.57 -30.63
N LEU A 96 17.22 22.07 -29.77
CA LEU A 96 16.85 22.71 -28.51
C LEU A 96 16.82 24.22 -28.71
N GLU A 97 15.74 24.86 -28.26
CA GLU A 97 15.62 26.32 -28.19
C GLU A 97 16.04 26.76 -26.79
N LEU A 98 17.16 27.47 -26.67
CA LEU A 98 17.70 27.93 -25.39
C LEU A 98 17.31 29.38 -25.12
N LYS A 99 17.18 29.71 -23.83
CA LYS A 99 16.94 31.08 -23.38
C LYS A 99 18.02 32.01 -23.93
N GLY A 100 17.61 33.18 -24.43
CA GLY A 100 18.50 34.11 -25.13
C GLY A 100 18.62 33.87 -26.64
N GLY A 101 17.76 33.02 -27.23
CA GLY A 101 17.65 32.85 -28.68
C GLY A 101 18.69 31.91 -29.30
N LYS A 102 19.51 31.25 -28.47
CA LYS A 102 20.50 30.27 -28.94
C LYS A 102 19.82 28.96 -29.29
N LYS A 103 20.38 28.23 -30.25
CA LYS A 103 19.92 26.90 -30.66
C LYS A 103 21.04 25.87 -30.51
N ALA A 104 20.69 24.66 -30.07
CA ALA A 104 21.63 23.54 -30.01
C ALA A 104 21.04 22.33 -30.73
N GLU A 105 21.77 21.75 -31.69
CA GLU A 105 21.31 20.59 -32.45
C GLU A 105 21.96 19.29 -31.93
N LEU A 106 21.13 18.40 -31.40
CA LEU A 106 21.53 17.07 -30.94
C LEU A 106 21.28 16.03 -32.03
N LYS A 107 22.17 15.02 -32.09
CA LYS A 107 22.05 13.88 -32.99
C LYS A 107 21.71 12.63 -32.19
N LEU A 108 20.45 12.21 -32.27
CA LEU A 108 19.92 11.01 -31.64
C LEU A 108 20.01 9.81 -32.58
N LYS A 109 19.99 8.61 -31.99
CA LYS A 109 19.88 7.35 -32.74
C LYS A 109 18.48 7.22 -33.34
N VAL A 110 18.40 6.80 -34.60
CA VAL A 110 17.13 6.61 -35.31
C VAL A 110 16.57 5.22 -34.99
N TYR A 111 15.33 5.17 -34.51
CA TYR A 111 14.58 3.94 -34.24
C TYR A 111 13.31 3.81 -35.11
N GLY A 112 12.97 4.87 -35.86
CA GLY A 112 11.72 4.96 -36.63
C GLY A 112 10.61 5.62 -35.82
N ASP A 113 9.39 5.53 -36.35
CA ASP A 113 8.20 6.18 -35.82
C ASP A 113 7.32 5.20 -35.04
N PHE A 114 6.71 5.67 -33.94
CA PHE A 114 5.71 4.86 -33.25
C PHE A 114 4.45 4.73 -34.11
N SER A 115 3.93 3.51 -34.26
CA SER A 115 2.63 3.29 -34.91
C SER A 115 1.48 3.78 -34.02
N ARG A 116 0.31 4.01 -34.63
CA ARG A 116 -0.92 4.33 -33.89
C ARG A 116 -1.33 3.21 -32.93
N THR A 117 -0.94 1.96 -33.21
CA THR A 117 -1.29 0.79 -32.38
C THR A 117 -0.23 0.44 -31.35
N ALA A 118 0.90 1.15 -31.31
CA ALA A 118 2.02 0.84 -30.42
C ALA A 118 1.58 0.69 -28.94
N PRO A 119 2.12 -0.31 -28.21
CA PRO A 119 3.24 -1.18 -28.59
C PRO A 119 2.86 -2.34 -29.54
N VAL A 120 1.58 -2.49 -29.90
CA VAL A 120 1.11 -3.53 -30.83
C VAL A 120 1.53 -3.18 -32.26
N ASN A 121 2.13 -4.13 -32.98
CA ASN A 121 2.53 -3.99 -34.39
C ASN A 121 3.28 -2.68 -34.67
N CYS A 122 4.41 -2.48 -33.98
CA CYS A 122 5.17 -1.23 -34.05
C CYS A 122 6.66 -1.50 -34.24
N ALA A 123 7.17 -1.21 -35.45
CA ALA A 123 8.58 -1.39 -35.78
C ALA A 123 9.54 -0.64 -34.83
N LYS A 124 9.19 0.58 -34.39
CA LYS A 124 9.98 1.32 -33.39
C LYS A 124 10.03 0.57 -32.05
N THR A 125 8.91 0.04 -31.58
CA THR A 125 8.84 -0.78 -30.36
C THR A 125 9.73 -2.00 -30.49
N ASP A 126 9.68 -2.71 -31.63
CA ASP A 126 10.52 -3.88 -31.86
C ASP A 126 12.01 -3.52 -31.89
N ALA A 127 12.38 -2.42 -32.55
CA ALA A 127 13.76 -1.94 -32.59
C ALA A 127 14.28 -1.55 -31.19
N LEU A 128 13.44 -0.93 -30.36
CA LEU A 128 13.77 -0.60 -28.96
C LEU A 128 13.92 -1.87 -28.11
N VAL A 129 12.99 -2.82 -28.22
CA VAL A 129 13.05 -4.10 -27.51
C VAL A 129 14.34 -4.86 -27.86
N THR A 130 14.67 -4.95 -29.16
CA THR A 130 15.90 -5.60 -29.60
C THR A 130 17.13 -4.89 -29.06
N ALA A 131 17.22 -3.57 -29.19
CA ALA A 131 18.38 -2.82 -28.69
C ALA A 131 18.62 -3.03 -27.18
N VAL A 132 17.55 -3.03 -26.38
CA VAL A 132 17.64 -3.18 -24.93
C VAL A 132 17.97 -4.62 -24.53
N ALA A 133 17.39 -5.61 -25.20
CA ALA A 133 17.67 -7.01 -24.93
C ALA A 133 19.10 -7.40 -25.32
N GLU A 134 19.59 -6.91 -26.47
CA GLU A 134 20.98 -7.08 -26.91
C GLU A 134 21.97 -6.45 -25.92
N LEU A 135 21.64 -5.27 -25.38
CA LEU A 135 22.45 -4.62 -24.36
C LEU A 135 22.52 -5.45 -23.08
N LEU A 136 21.40 -6.04 -22.63
CA LEU A 136 21.38 -6.88 -21.42
C LEU A 136 22.22 -8.15 -21.54
N ILE A 137 22.28 -8.76 -22.72
CA ILE A 137 23.07 -10.00 -22.92
C ILE A 137 24.55 -9.73 -23.19
N SER A 138 24.90 -8.54 -23.71
CA SER A 138 26.28 -8.10 -23.97
C SER A 138 26.93 -7.46 -22.74
N ASP A 139 26.24 -6.54 -22.07
CA ASP A 139 26.63 -5.99 -20.77
C ASP A 139 25.76 -6.57 -19.65
N LYS A 140 26.21 -7.73 -19.17
CA LYS A 140 25.49 -8.53 -18.17
C LYS A 140 25.48 -7.91 -16.78
N LYS A 141 26.04 -6.72 -16.57
CA LYS A 141 26.11 -6.06 -15.25
C LYS A 141 24.73 -5.92 -14.62
N GLN A 142 23.74 -5.47 -15.39
CA GLN A 142 22.37 -5.35 -14.89
C GLN A 142 21.73 -6.70 -14.56
N LEU A 143 22.11 -7.80 -15.22
CA LEU A 143 21.60 -9.15 -14.91
C LEU A 143 22.30 -9.76 -13.70
N LYS A 144 23.60 -9.50 -13.53
CA LYS A 144 24.40 -10.03 -12.41
C LYS A 144 23.90 -9.53 -11.06
N ASP A 145 23.47 -8.26 -11.00
CA ASP A 145 23.01 -7.63 -9.76
C ASP A 145 21.47 -7.73 -9.57
N ASP A 146 20.75 -8.34 -10.51
CA ASP A 146 19.28 -8.42 -10.55
C ASP A 146 18.70 -9.48 -9.59
N ARG A 147 18.66 -9.14 -8.31
CA ARG A 147 18.11 -10.03 -7.27
C ARG A 147 16.61 -10.30 -7.40
N MET A 148 15.88 -9.43 -8.11
CA MET A 148 14.46 -9.57 -8.42
C MET A 148 14.21 -10.23 -9.79
N ALA A 149 15.23 -10.69 -10.49
CA ALA A 149 15.12 -11.39 -11.77
C ALA A 149 14.25 -10.69 -12.86
N ILE A 150 14.10 -9.37 -12.79
CA ILE A 150 13.26 -8.56 -13.69
C ILE A 150 13.85 -8.53 -15.11
N GLY A 151 15.18 -8.49 -15.23
CA GLY A 151 15.90 -8.56 -16.48
C GLY A 151 15.73 -9.91 -17.16
N TRP A 152 15.76 -10.99 -16.38
CA TRP A 152 15.50 -12.35 -16.89
C TRP A 152 14.07 -12.49 -17.40
N LEU A 153 13.09 -12.00 -16.64
CA LEU A 153 11.69 -11.92 -17.06
C LEU A 153 11.54 -11.08 -18.35
N GLY A 154 12.20 -9.92 -18.43
CA GLY A 154 12.21 -9.08 -19.62
C GLY A 154 12.76 -9.78 -20.86
N LEU A 155 13.88 -10.50 -20.73
CA LEU A 155 14.47 -11.29 -21.83
C LEU A 155 13.55 -12.42 -22.29
N MET A 156 12.87 -13.10 -21.37
CA MET A 156 11.89 -14.13 -21.75
C MET A 156 10.66 -13.53 -22.42
N ALA A 157 10.21 -12.36 -21.98
CA ALA A 157 9.06 -11.66 -22.54
C ALA A 157 9.26 -11.27 -24.01
N THR A 158 10.51 -11.13 -24.48
CA THR A 158 10.75 -10.81 -25.90
C THR A 158 10.28 -11.93 -26.83
N GLY A 159 10.28 -13.19 -26.39
CA GLY A 159 9.95 -14.35 -27.25
C GLY A 159 10.94 -14.59 -28.39
N ASP A 160 12.08 -13.90 -28.38
CA ASP A 160 13.06 -13.97 -29.45
C ASP A 160 13.98 -15.18 -29.25
N LYS A 161 14.23 -15.95 -30.32
CA LYS A 161 15.00 -17.19 -30.23
C LYS A 161 16.42 -16.97 -29.69
N LYS A 162 17.09 -15.85 -30.03
CA LYS A 162 18.44 -15.54 -29.55
C LYS A 162 18.42 -15.24 -28.05
N HIS A 163 17.52 -14.38 -27.59
CA HIS A 163 17.42 -14.06 -26.15
C HIS A 163 17.00 -15.28 -25.33
N LEU A 164 16.08 -16.11 -25.84
CA LEU A 164 15.67 -17.34 -25.16
C LEU A 164 16.80 -18.37 -25.08
N ARG A 165 17.65 -18.51 -26.11
CA ARG A 165 18.86 -19.35 -26.02
C ARG A 165 19.79 -18.86 -24.93
N PHE A 166 19.99 -17.55 -24.83
CA PHE A 166 20.78 -16.97 -23.75
C PHE A 166 20.18 -17.28 -22.37
N VAL A 167 18.87 -17.11 -22.19
CA VAL A 167 18.19 -17.40 -20.92
C VAL A 167 18.36 -18.88 -20.55
N LYS A 168 18.06 -19.81 -21.46
CA LYS A 168 18.22 -21.27 -21.24
C LYS A 168 19.65 -21.64 -20.82
N ALA A 169 20.65 -20.99 -21.40
CA ALA A 169 22.05 -21.29 -21.10
C ALA A 169 22.54 -20.71 -19.76
N ASN A 170 21.86 -19.73 -19.17
CA ASN A 170 22.40 -18.94 -18.05
C ASN A 170 21.47 -18.81 -16.82
N LEU A 171 20.15 -18.88 -16.97
CA LEU A 171 19.22 -18.75 -15.85
C LEU A 171 19.32 -19.92 -14.85
N PRO A 172 19.34 -21.20 -15.28
CA PRO A 172 19.49 -22.32 -14.33
C PRO A 172 20.84 -22.34 -13.58
N LYS A 173 21.81 -21.52 -14.00
CA LYS A 173 23.13 -21.37 -13.35
C LYS A 173 23.15 -20.30 -12.26
N GLN A 174 22.08 -19.50 -12.13
CA GLN A 174 22.02 -18.51 -11.07
C GLN A 174 21.90 -19.20 -9.71
N GLU A 175 22.59 -18.67 -8.69
CA GLU A 175 22.52 -19.22 -7.32
C GLU A 175 21.07 -19.30 -6.81
N TRP A 176 20.27 -18.27 -7.09
CA TRP A 176 18.86 -18.24 -6.71
C TRP A 176 17.97 -19.21 -7.50
N ALA A 177 18.43 -19.80 -8.61
CA ALA A 177 17.69 -20.84 -9.33
C ALA A 177 17.80 -22.21 -8.63
N LYS A 178 18.81 -22.39 -7.77
CA LYS A 178 19.05 -23.59 -6.98
C LYS A 178 19.21 -23.21 -5.50
N PRO A 179 18.16 -22.67 -4.87
CA PRO A 179 18.24 -22.26 -3.47
C PRO A 179 18.54 -23.45 -2.56
N ASP A 180 19.30 -23.19 -1.49
CA ASP A 180 19.46 -24.17 -0.41
C ASP A 180 18.13 -24.31 0.36
N ARG A 181 17.42 -25.40 0.09
CA ARG A 181 16.13 -25.71 0.73
C ARG A 181 16.24 -25.78 2.26
N ALA A 182 17.31 -26.37 2.79
CA ALA A 182 17.49 -26.48 4.23
C ALA A 182 17.61 -25.09 4.87
N ARG A 183 18.36 -24.20 4.23
CA ARG A 183 18.48 -22.80 4.68
C ARG A 183 17.16 -22.03 4.59
N LEU A 184 16.39 -22.21 3.53
CA LEU A 184 15.07 -21.59 3.38
C LEU A 184 14.11 -22.03 4.50
N LEU A 185 14.09 -23.33 4.80
CA LEU A 185 13.26 -23.88 5.87
C LEU A 185 13.73 -23.46 7.26
N ASP A 186 15.05 -23.40 7.50
CA ASP A 186 15.61 -22.87 8.74
C ASP A 186 15.09 -21.44 9.04
N ILE A 187 15.07 -20.55 8.04
CA ILE A 187 14.57 -19.17 8.20
C ILE A 187 13.11 -19.13 8.68
N VAL A 188 12.24 -19.95 8.09
CA VAL A 188 10.80 -19.95 8.41
C VAL A 188 10.46 -20.77 9.65
N ASN A 189 11.39 -21.64 10.09
CA ASN A 189 11.28 -22.38 11.35
C ASN A 189 11.89 -21.66 12.55
N GLY A 190 12.46 -20.46 12.35
CA GLY A 190 12.92 -19.58 13.44
C GLY A 190 14.43 -19.44 13.57
N GLY A 191 15.19 -19.95 12.61
CA GLY A 191 16.62 -19.70 12.47
C GLY A 191 16.95 -18.26 12.06
N LYS A 192 18.21 -18.04 11.67
CA LYS A 192 18.74 -16.69 11.39
C LYS A 192 17.98 -16.03 10.23
N ASP A 193 17.40 -14.86 10.49
CA ASP A 193 16.61 -14.09 9.53
C ASP A 193 17.35 -13.79 8.20
N GLY A 194 16.62 -13.85 7.09
CA GLY A 194 17.13 -13.60 5.73
C GLY A 194 17.16 -12.13 5.28
N GLY A 195 16.81 -11.18 6.14
CA GLY A 195 16.81 -9.76 5.84
C GLY A 195 15.65 -9.31 4.96
N TYR A 196 15.82 -9.29 3.63
CA TYR A 196 14.85 -8.77 2.66
C TYR A 196 14.23 -9.86 1.78
N VAL A 197 14.26 -11.11 2.23
CA VAL A 197 13.82 -12.30 1.47
C VAL A 197 12.40 -12.19 0.90
N GLY A 198 11.47 -11.50 1.57
CA GLY A 198 10.11 -11.29 1.05
C GLY A 198 10.07 -10.53 -0.28
N TRP A 199 11.09 -9.71 -0.56
CA TRP A 199 11.23 -9.01 -1.84
C TRP A 199 11.88 -9.84 -2.93
N TYR A 200 12.69 -10.84 -2.58
CA TYR A 200 13.46 -11.60 -3.57
C TYR A 200 12.75 -12.89 -3.95
N TRP A 201 12.29 -13.66 -2.97
CA TRP A 201 11.74 -15.00 -3.19
C TRP A 201 10.49 -14.99 -4.07
N GLY A 202 9.60 -14.00 -3.90
CA GLY A 202 8.42 -13.86 -4.76
C GLY A 202 8.79 -13.66 -6.23
N TYR A 203 9.72 -12.73 -6.52
CA TYR A 203 10.18 -12.47 -7.89
C TYR A 203 10.99 -13.63 -8.48
N GLN A 204 11.86 -14.26 -7.68
CA GLN A 204 12.63 -15.44 -8.10
C GLN A 204 11.71 -16.60 -8.44
N LEU A 205 10.66 -16.81 -7.63
CA LEU A 205 9.63 -17.82 -7.91
C LEU A 205 8.87 -17.51 -9.21
N ILE A 206 8.45 -16.26 -9.43
CA ILE A 206 7.84 -15.85 -10.70
C ILE A 206 8.78 -16.16 -11.88
N ALA A 207 10.06 -15.79 -11.79
CA ALA A 207 11.02 -16.00 -12.87
C ALA A 207 11.27 -17.49 -13.18
N LEU A 208 11.45 -18.33 -12.16
CA LEU A 208 11.62 -19.77 -12.35
C LEU A 208 10.36 -20.42 -12.92
N SER A 209 9.18 -20.06 -12.41
CA SER A 209 7.92 -20.63 -12.89
C SER A 209 7.62 -20.23 -14.33
N GLU A 210 7.78 -18.96 -14.69
CA GLU A 210 7.64 -18.50 -16.09
C GLU A 210 8.66 -19.19 -17.01
N TYR A 211 9.91 -19.36 -16.55
CA TYR A 211 10.93 -20.10 -17.29
C TYR A 211 10.51 -21.56 -17.53
N TYR A 212 10.06 -22.28 -16.49
CA TYR A 212 9.58 -23.66 -16.63
C TYR A 212 8.39 -23.73 -17.60
N LEU A 213 7.38 -22.89 -17.42
CA LEU A 213 6.17 -22.85 -18.26
C LEU A 213 6.45 -22.42 -19.72
N LEU A 214 7.58 -21.77 -19.97
CA LEU A 214 8.03 -21.38 -21.30
C LEU A 214 8.90 -22.45 -21.98
N THR A 215 9.71 -23.19 -21.21
CA THR A 215 10.80 -24.02 -21.75
C THR A 215 10.64 -25.52 -21.50
N GLY A 216 9.87 -25.92 -20.49
CA GLY A 216 9.76 -27.29 -20.01
C GLY A 216 10.98 -27.80 -19.24
N ASP A 217 11.98 -26.95 -18.96
CA ASP A 217 13.23 -27.34 -18.30
C ASP A 217 12.99 -27.70 -16.83
N LYS A 218 13.01 -29.00 -16.53
CA LYS A 218 12.75 -29.54 -15.19
C LYS A 218 13.84 -29.23 -14.17
N SER A 219 15.02 -28.75 -14.59
CA SER A 219 16.14 -28.48 -13.68
C SER A 219 15.85 -27.39 -12.65
N VAL A 220 14.86 -26.53 -12.90
CA VAL A 220 14.43 -25.47 -11.97
C VAL A 220 13.28 -25.87 -11.04
N LEU A 221 12.64 -27.03 -11.26
CA LEU A 221 11.50 -27.47 -10.44
C LEU A 221 11.83 -27.58 -8.94
N PRO A 222 13.00 -28.12 -8.51
CA PRO A 222 13.35 -28.15 -7.09
C PRO A 222 13.45 -26.75 -6.45
N GLY A 223 13.90 -25.75 -7.22
CA GLY A 223 13.95 -24.36 -6.77
C GLY A 223 12.56 -23.75 -6.65
N ILE A 224 11.67 -23.99 -7.63
CA ILE A 224 10.26 -23.57 -7.60
C ILE A 224 9.58 -24.13 -6.36
N GLU A 225 9.70 -25.43 -6.12
CA GLU A 225 9.11 -26.11 -4.97
C GLU A 225 9.65 -25.56 -3.64
N SER A 226 10.97 -25.33 -3.54
CA SER A 226 11.60 -24.84 -2.31
C SER A 226 11.12 -23.43 -1.94
N TYR A 227 11.04 -22.51 -2.90
CA TYR A 227 10.48 -21.18 -2.62
C TYR A 227 8.99 -21.24 -2.30
N ALA A 228 8.20 -22.05 -3.05
CA ALA A 228 6.76 -22.15 -2.84
C ALA A 228 6.43 -22.62 -1.41
N ILE A 229 7.10 -23.66 -0.94
CA ILE A 229 6.90 -24.20 0.41
C ILE A 229 7.38 -23.21 1.48
N ALA A 230 8.57 -22.63 1.31
CA ALA A 230 9.11 -21.67 2.28
C ALA A 230 8.22 -20.42 2.38
N LEU A 231 7.76 -19.86 1.25
CA LEU A 231 6.84 -18.72 1.25
C LEU A 231 5.50 -19.08 1.92
N SER A 232 4.96 -20.26 1.65
CA SER A 232 3.69 -20.71 2.24
C SER A 232 3.78 -20.85 3.77
N LYS A 233 4.92 -21.32 4.29
CA LYS A 233 5.19 -21.40 5.74
C LYS A 233 5.56 -20.04 6.35
N GLY A 234 6.14 -19.15 5.56
CA GLY A 234 6.59 -17.82 5.97
C GLY A 234 5.51 -16.73 5.98
N GLN A 235 4.24 -17.10 5.76
CA GLN A 235 3.09 -16.21 5.68
C GLN A 235 2.46 -15.92 7.07
N ASP A 236 2.10 -14.66 7.34
CA ASP A 236 1.36 -14.27 8.56
C ASP A 236 -0.11 -14.74 8.53
N ALA A 237 -0.79 -14.73 9.68
CA ALA A 237 -2.23 -14.96 9.81
C ALA A 237 -3.11 -14.08 8.91
N ALA A 238 -2.66 -12.86 8.54
CA ALA A 238 -3.37 -12.02 7.57
C ALA A 238 -3.30 -12.56 6.12
N GLY A 239 -2.50 -13.59 5.86
CA GLY A 239 -2.27 -14.12 4.53
C GLY A 239 -1.25 -13.33 3.70
N ILE A 240 -0.37 -12.53 4.32
CA ILE A 240 0.61 -11.70 3.58
C ILE A 240 1.98 -11.68 4.29
N TRP A 241 2.98 -11.08 3.64
CA TRP A 241 4.39 -11.09 4.05
C TRP A 241 4.94 -9.69 4.33
N GLY A 242 6.17 -9.64 4.84
CA GLY A 242 6.92 -8.40 5.07
C GLY A 242 8.24 -8.36 4.31
N HIS A 243 9.22 -7.62 4.84
CA HIS A 243 10.62 -7.77 4.41
C HIS A 243 11.14 -9.19 4.64
N ARG A 244 10.62 -9.82 5.70
CA ARG A 244 11.07 -11.07 6.32
C ARG A 244 9.90 -12.02 6.41
N MET A 245 10.19 -13.26 6.78
CA MET A 245 9.18 -14.29 6.99
C MET A 245 8.76 -14.38 8.45
N THR A 246 7.55 -14.87 8.67
CA THR A 246 7.13 -15.29 10.00
C THR A 246 7.84 -16.59 10.43
N SER A 247 7.76 -16.92 11.72
CA SER A 247 8.22 -18.19 12.27
C SER A 247 7.59 -18.48 13.64
N PRO A 248 7.61 -19.74 14.12
CA PRO A 248 7.19 -20.08 15.49
C PRO A 248 7.91 -19.25 16.57
N ASN A 249 9.24 -19.06 16.45
CA ASN A 249 10.03 -18.21 17.37
C ASN A 249 9.61 -16.73 17.38
N ARG A 250 8.80 -16.30 16.40
CA ARG A 250 8.23 -14.94 16.31
C ARG A 250 6.73 -14.97 16.55
N ARG A 251 6.22 -16.00 17.24
CA ARG A 251 4.80 -16.18 17.55
C ARG A 251 3.91 -16.24 16.31
N GLY A 252 4.41 -16.75 15.18
CA GLY A 252 3.65 -16.71 13.93
C GLY A 252 3.44 -15.29 13.37
N ARG A 253 4.19 -14.30 13.86
CA ARG A 253 4.12 -12.89 13.44
C ARG A 253 5.35 -12.41 12.66
N LEU A 254 5.12 -11.47 11.76
CA LEU A 254 6.17 -10.84 10.97
C LEU A 254 7.00 -9.85 11.82
N PRO A 255 8.33 -9.89 11.68
CA PRO A 255 9.22 -8.95 12.36
C PRO A 255 9.34 -7.61 11.62
N GLY A 256 9.92 -6.62 12.29
CA GLY A 256 10.34 -5.36 11.69
C GLY A 256 9.15 -4.51 11.19
N TYR A 257 9.17 -4.11 9.91
CA TYR A 257 8.07 -3.31 9.33
C TYR A 257 6.75 -4.10 9.18
N ALA A 258 6.73 -5.39 9.54
CA ALA A 258 5.58 -6.28 9.42
C ALA A 258 5.05 -6.34 7.97
N HIS A 259 3.73 -6.33 7.77
CA HIS A 259 3.09 -6.47 6.45
C HIS A 259 3.51 -5.40 5.44
N ILE A 260 3.88 -5.84 4.23
CA ILE A 260 4.16 -4.98 3.08
C ILE A 260 3.47 -5.58 1.86
N ASN A 261 2.51 -4.85 1.30
CA ASN A 261 1.63 -5.39 0.25
C ASN A 261 2.34 -5.58 -1.10
N GLN A 262 3.29 -4.71 -1.48
CA GLN A 262 4.00 -4.87 -2.76
C GLN A 262 4.75 -6.23 -2.86
N PRO A 263 5.70 -6.59 -1.97
CA PRO A 263 6.36 -7.88 -2.06
C PRO A 263 5.39 -9.03 -1.83
N SER A 264 4.34 -8.84 -1.01
CA SER A 264 3.31 -9.85 -0.80
C SER A 264 2.54 -10.21 -2.06
N LEU A 265 2.23 -9.23 -2.92
CA LEU A 265 1.59 -9.47 -4.22
C LEU A 265 2.51 -10.27 -5.14
N THR A 266 3.83 -10.06 -5.10
CA THR A 266 4.77 -10.85 -5.89
C THR A 266 4.95 -12.26 -5.34
N CYS A 267 4.90 -12.44 -4.01
CA CYS A 267 4.82 -13.77 -3.40
C CYS A 267 3.56 -14.49 -3.84
N PHE A 268 2.40 -13.83 -3.76
CA PHE A 268 1.12 -14.37 -4.21
C PHE A 268 1.14 -14.80 -5.69
N MET A 269 1.62 -13.93 -6.59
CA MET A 269 1.80 -14.28 -8.00
C MET A 269 2.74 -15.50 -8.17
N GLY A 270 3.88 -15.51 -7.48
CA GLY A 270 4.83 -16.62 -7.52
C GLY A 270 4.18 -17.94 -7.08
N LEU A 271 3.44 -17.95 -5.97
CA LEU A 271 2.74 -19.14 -5.47
C LEU A 271 1.73 -19.69 -6.49
N THR A 272 0.94 -18.81 -7.11
CA THR A 272 -0.05 -19.23 -8.14
C THR A 272 0.62 -19.80 -9.39
N LEU A 273 1.77 -19.25 -9.80
CA LEU A 273 2.55 -19.77 -10.92
C LEU A 273 3.24 -21.09 -10.56
N ALA A 274 3.70 -21.25 -9.31
CA ALA A 274 4.26 -22.52 -8.81
C ALA A 274 3.21 -23.64 -8.85
N GLN A 275 1.96 -23.35 -8.46
CA GLN A 275 0.85 -24.27 -8.64
C GLN A 275 0.64 -24.65 -10.10
N ALA A 276 0.70 -23.67 -11.03
CA ALA A 276 0.64 -23.94 -12.47
C ALA A 276 1.83 -24.77 -13.00
N CYS A 277 2.98 -24.76 -12.31
CA CYS A 277 4.13 -25.62 -12.60
C CYS A 277 3.97 -27.05 -12.05
N GLY A 278 2.89 -27.34 -11.33
CA GLY A 278 2.61 -28.67 -10.78
C GLY A 278 3.07 -28.89 -9.34
N VAL A 279 3.45 -27.84 -8.59
CA VAL A 279 3.72 -27.97 -7.15
C VAL A 279 2.42 -28.31 -6.43
N LYS A 280 2.45 -29.42 -5.67
CA LYS A 280 1.31 -29.92 -4.89
C LYS A 280 1.68 -29.89 -3.41
N ASP A 281 1.16 -28.91 -2.68
CA ASP A 281 1.34 -28.79 -1.24
C ASP A 281 0.07 -28.16 -0.62
N PRO A 282 -0.53 -28.72 0.44
CA PRO A 282 -1.69 -28.12 1.11
C PRO A 282 -1.43 -26.73 1.69
N ASP A 283 -0.21 -26.46 2.19
CA ASP A 283 0.18 -25.14 2.70
C ASP A 283 0.17 -24.10 1.55
N LEU A 284 0.54 -24.52 0.33
CA LEU A 284 0.48 -23.66 -0.86
C LEU A 284 -0.95 -23.23 -1.17
N GLN A 285 -1.88 -24.19 -1.22
CA GLN A 285 -3.28 -23.88 -1.50
C GLN A 285 -3.89 -22.98 -0.42
N ARG A 286 -3.62 -23.28 0.86
CA ARG A 286 -4.07 -22.42 1.98
C ARG A 286 -3.52 -21.00 1.83
N ALA A 287 -2.23 -20.86 1.50
CA ALA A 287 -1.58 -19.57 1.39
C ALA A 287 -2.15 -18.71 0.25
N ILE A 288 -2.44 -19.34 -0.89
CA ILE A 288 -3.11 -18.72 -2.05
C ILE A 288 -4.51 -18.21 -1.66
N GLU A 289 -5.32 -19.03 -1.00
CA GLU A 289 -6.70 -18.62 -0.64
C GLU A 289 -6.73 -17.53 0.44
N GLN A 290 -5.83 -17.57 1.42
CA GLN A 290 -5.71 -16.49 2.41
C GLN A 290 -5.31 -15.16 1.75
N CYS A 291 -4.33 -15.18 0.83
CA CYS A 291 -3.96 -14.02 0.01
C CYS A 291 -5.16 -13.48 -0.78
N ARG A 292 -5.86 -14.37 -1.49
CA ARG A 292 -7.03 -14.02 -2.29
C ARG A 292 -8.11 -13.38 -1.42
N GLY A 293 -8.42 -13.96 -0.27
CA GLY A 293 -9.37 -13.41 0.70
C GLY A 293 -8.95 -12.01 1.15
N PHE A 294 -7.68 -11.84 1.52
CA PHE A 294 -7.17 -10.56 2.02
C PHE A 294 -7.31 -9.44 0.98
N TYR A 295 -6.87 -9.67 -0.26
CA TYR A 295 -6.93 -8.64 -1.29
C TYR A 295 -8.36 -8.39 -1.80
N ASN A 296 -9.27 -9.36 -1.70
CA ASN A 296 -10.70 -9.14 -1.94
C ASN A 296 -11.31 -8.09 -1.01
N THR A 297 -10.73 -7.88 0.17
CA THR A 297 -11.18 -6.85 1.10
C THR A 297 -11.05 -5.41 0.57
N PHE A 298 -10.30 -5.18 -0.51
CA PHE A 298 -10.15 -3.86 -1.14
C PHE A 298 -11.03 -3.65 -2.37
N VAL A 299 -11.65 -4.70 -2.91
CA VAL A 299 -12.48 -4.64 -4.12
C VAL A 299 -13.69 -3.75 -3.88
N GLY A 300 -13.87 -2.72 -4.72
CA GLY A 300 -14.91 -1.70 -4.56
C GLY A 300 -14.64 -0.67 -3.45
N LYS A 301 -13.52 -0.77 -2.71
CA LYS A 301 -13.18 0.09 -1.56
C LYS A 301 -11.98 1.02 -1.81
N GLY A 302 -11.09 0.70 -2.75
CA GLY A 302 -10.02 1.61 -3.19
C GLY A 302 -8.74 0.89 -3.58
N THR A 303 -7.65 1.64 -3.75
CA THR A 303 -6.31 1.06 -3.98
C THR A 303 -5.75 0.46 -2.69
N ILE A 304 -4.83 -0.47 -2.85
CA ILE A 304 -4.19 -1.21 -1.75
C ILE A 304 -3.33 -0.25 -0.90
N PRO A 305 -3.50 -0.23 0.43
CA PRO A 305 -2.73 0.62 1.34
C PRO A 305 -1.39 -0.02 1.72
N TYR A 306 -0.68 0.53 2.71
CA TYR A 306 0.39 -0.19 3.39
C TYR A 306 -0.15 -1.03 4.54
N GLY A 307 0.36 -2.26 4.65
CA GLY A 307 -0.06 -3.25 5.64
C GLY A 307 -1.54 -3.57 5.59
N VAL A 308 -2.18 -3.70 6.76
CA VAL A 308 -3.61 -4.08 6.89
C VAL A 308 -4.54 -2.90 7.14
N SER A 309 -4.12 -1.68 6.79
CA SER A 309 -4.96 -0.49 6.92
C SER A 309 -6.21 -0.55 6.01
N ARG A 310 -7.13 0.40 6.17
CA ARG A 310 -8.27 0.56 5.26
C ARG A 310 -7.80 0.84 3.82
N ALA A 311 -8.60 0.44 2.84
CA ALA A 311 -8.39 0.79 1.44
C ALA A 311 -8.16 2.31 1.28
N TYR A 312 -7.30 2.71 0.35
CA TYR A 312 -7.08 4.11 0.03
C TYR A 312 -7.98 4.53 -1.13
N ASP A 313 -8.95 5.39 -0.83
CA ASP A 313 -9.96 5.90 -1.75
C ASP A 313 -9.54 7.24 -2.41
N GLY A 314 -8.30 7.69 -2.19
CA GLY A 314 -7.77 8.96 -2.70
C GLY A 314 -6.91 8.86 -3.96
N ALA A 315 -6.52 7.65 -4.37
CA ALA A 315 -5.75 7.39 -5.58
C ALA A 315 -6.18 6.09 -6.25
N TYR A 316 -5.84 5.95 -7.52
CA TYR A 316 -6.15 4.76 -8.33
C TYR A 316 -5.05 3.69 -8.23
N ASN A 317 -3.85 4.05 -7.81
CA ASN A 317 -2.78 3.09 -7.65
C ASN A 317 -1.78 3.59 -6.60
N ASN A 318 -1.02 2.66 -6.02
CA ASN A 318 0.04 2.96 -5.08
C ASN A 318 1.12 1.87 -5.21
N ASN A 319 2.37 2.24 -5.51
CA ASN A 319 3.50 1.31 -5.69
C ASN A 319 3.21 0.09 -6.59
N GLY A 320 2.45 0.27 -7.66
CA GLY A 320 2.10 -0.78 -8.61
C GLY A 320 1.17 -1.85 -8.06
N MET A 321 0.67 -1.69 -6.83
CA MET A 321 -0.04 -2.75 -6.12
C MET A 321 -1.38 -3.09 -6.78
N SER A 322 -2.13 -2.11 -7.28
CA SER A 322 -3.34 -2.41 -8.05
C SER A 322 -2.99 -3.17 -9.33
N GLY A 323 -1.85 -2.86 -9.96
CA GLY A 323 -1.38 -3.58 -11.14
C GLY A 323 -1.01 -5.03 -10.85
N SER A 324 -0.21 -5.27 -9.80
CA SER A 324 0.15 -6.62 -9.36
C SER A 324 -1.08 -7.42 -8.90
N ALA A 325 -2.04 -6.78 -8.21
CA ALA A 325 -3.27 -7.41 -7.76
C ALA A 325 -4.18 -7.82 -8.93
N ALA A 326 -4.29 -7.00 -9.98
CA ALA A 326 -5.03 -7.35 -11.19
C ALA A 326 -4.51 -8.66 -11.81
N ILE A 327 -3.17 -8.78 -11.91
CA ILE A 327 -2.51 -9.97 -12.47
C ILE A 327 -2.73 -11.18 -11.55
N ALA A 328 -2.41 -11.06 -10.26
CA ALA A 328 -2.52 -12.15 -9.30
C ALA A 328 -3.96 -12.69 -9.20
N MET A 329 -4.96 -11.78 -9.15
CA MET A 329 -6.37 -12.15 -9.12
C MET A 329 -6.84 -12.84 -10.40
N SER A 330 -6.25 -12.46 -11.55
CA SER A 330 -6.55 -13.15 -12.81
C SER A 330 -6.05 -14.59 -12.81
N PHE A 331 -4.92 -14.88 -12.14
CA PHE A 331 -4.34 -16.23 -12.06
C PHE A 331 -5.18 -17.18 -11.21
N VAL A 332 -5.79 -16.69 -10.13
CA VAL A 332 -6.71 -17.47 -9.28
C VAL A 332 -8.15 -17.47 -9.79
N GLY A 333 -8.42 -16.92 -10.98
CA GLY A 333 -9.74 -16.90 -11.58
C GLY A 333 -10.75 -15.94 -10.94
N ASP A 334 -10.31 -15.02 -10.07
CA ASP A 334 -11.19 -14.05 -9.42
C ASP A 334 -11.52 -12.88 -10.35
N LYS A 335 -12.53 -13.09 -11.20
CA LYS A 335 -12.90 -12.14 -12.26
C LYS A 335 -13.31 -10.78 -11.72
N LYS A 336 -14.01 -10.74 -10.58
CA LYS A 336 -14.49 -9.49 -9.96
C LYS A 336 -13.31 -8.66 -9.49
N ALA A 337 -12.38 -9.26 -8.74
CA ALA A 337 -11.20 -8.57 -8.25
C ALA A 337 -10.26 -8.15 -9.39
N ALA A 338 -9.99 -9.04 -10.35
CA ALA A 338 -9.14 -8.74 -11.51
C ALA A 338 -9.69 -7.58 -12.36
N LYS A 339 -11.02 -7.57 -12.61
CA LYS A 339 -11.68 -6.47 -13.35
C LYS A 339 -11.60 -5.15 -12.59
N PHE A 340 -11.85 -5.16 -11.29
CA PHE A 340 -11.78 -3.95 -10.46
C PHE A 340 -10.38 -3.33 -10.47
N PHE A 341 -9.35 -4.13 -10.16
CA PHE A 341 -7.97 -3.62 -10.07
C PHE A 341 -7.39 -3.24 -11.44
N SER A 342 -7.69 -3.98 -12.51
CA SER A 342 -7.19 -3.66 -13.86
C SER A 342 -7.77 -2.36 -14.41
N ARG A 343 -9.08 -2.12 -14.22
CA ARG A 343 -9.72 -0.86 -14.60
C ARG A 343 -9.21 0.31 -13.75
N GLN A 344 -9.06 0.09 -12.45
CA GLN A 344 -8.53 1.09 -11.55
C GLN A 344 -7.09 1.48 -11.91
N VAL A 345 -6.19 0.53 -12.16
CA VAL A 345 -4.80 0.86 -12.52
C VAL A 345 -4.67 1.48 -13.92
N ALA A 346 -5.58 1.17 -14.85
CA ALA A 346 -5.62 1.76 -16.18
C ALA A 346 -5.80 3.30 -16.14
N THR A 347 -6.57 3.80 -15.17
CA THR A 347 -6.72 5.25 -14.90
C THR A 347 -5.41 5.91 -14.43
N ALA A 348 -4.48 5.16 -13.83
CA ALA A 348 -3.30 5.73 -13.14
C ALA A 348 -2.09 5.99 -14.06
N TYR A 349 -2.28 6.15 -15.37
CA TYR A 349 -1.20 6.37 -16.35
C TYR A 349 -0.40 7.66 -16.13
N ASP A 350 -1.00 8.65 -15.46
CA ASP A 350 -0.42 9.97 -15.16
C ASP A 350 0.18 10.06 -13.75
N GLN A 351 0.07 8.99 -12.95
CA GLN A 351 0.59 8.91 -11.58
C GLN A 351 1.79 7.96 -11.47
N LEU A 352 2.42 7.59 -12.59
CA LEU A 352 3.52 6.64 -12.65
C LEU A 352 4.78 7.08 -11.86
N GLU A 353 4.98 8.38 -11.66
CA GLU A 353 6.10 8.94 -10.88
C GLU A 353 5.75 9.18 -9.40
N SER A 354 4.57 8.74 -8.95
CA SER A 354 4.21 8.68 -7.54
C SER A 354 4.68 7.38 -6.90
N GLY A 355 4.68 7.31 -5.57
CA GLY A 355 4.94 6.08 -4.84
C GLY A 355 5.63 6.32 -3.50
N HIS A 356 5.35 5.47 -2.53
CA HIS A 356 6.04 5.46 -1.25
C HIS A 356 7.42 4.83 -1.40
N ALA A 357 8.46 5.54 -0.94
CA ALA A 357 9.88 5.23 -1.10
C ALA A 357 10.43 5.24 -2.54
N THR A 358 9.71 4.68 -3.52
CA THR A 358 10.10 4.67 -4.94
C THR A 358 8.88 4.53 -5.85
N HIS A 359 8.95 5.15 -7.03
CA HIS A 359 7.97 4.99 -8.10
C HIS A 359 8.29 3.84 -9.08
N PHE A 360 9.40 3.11 -8.87
CA PHE A 360 9.80 1.98 -9.73
C PHE A 360 8.68 0.96 -9.96
N PHE A 361 7.97 0.60 -8.89
CA PHE A 361 6.92 -0.41 -8.97
C PHE A 361 5.69 0.05 -9.75
N ASN A 362 5.39 1.36 -9.78
CA ASN A 362 4.35 1.89 -10.65
C ASN A 362 4.73 1.69 -12.11
N VAL A 363 5.96 2.09 -12.50
CA VAL A 363 6.46 1.92 -13.88
C VAL A 363 6.50 0.46 -14.32
N LEU A 364 6.78 -0.46 -13.37
CA LEU A 364 6.80 -1.89 -13.64
C LEU A 364 5.41 -2.53 -13.73
N TRP A 365 4.59 -2.42 -12.69
CA TRP A 365 3.39 -3.24 -12.57
C TRP A 365 2.12 -2.60 -13.11
N SER A 366 2.06 -1.27 -13.21
CA SER A 366 0.85 -0.59 -13.65
C SER A 366 0.45 -0.90 -15.10
N PRO A 367 1.36 -0.85 -16.09
CA PRO A 367 1.00 -1.19 -17.47
C PRO A 367 0.68 -2.69 -17.63
N LEU A 368 1.41 -3.56 -16.93
CA LEU A 368 1.14 -5.00 -16.90
C LEU A 368 -0.27 -5.30 -16.33
N GLY A 369 -0.67 -4.59 -15.26
CA GLY A 369 -2.00 -4.72 -14.68
C GLY A 369 -3.11 -4.13 -15.55
N ALA A 370 -2.86 -3.00 -16.21
CA ALA A 370 -3.79 -2.43 -17.19
C ALA A 370 -4.03 -3.39 -18.37
N ASN A 371 -3.00 -4.14 -18.78
CA ASN A 371 -3.10 -5.15 -19.83
C ASN A 371 -4.05 -6.31 -19.50
N VAL A 372 -4.38 -6.54 -18.24
CA VAL A 372 -5.43 -7.51 -17.85
C VAL A 372 -6.81 -7.07 -18.38
N ALA A 373 -7.05 -5.76 -18.53
CA ALA A 373 -8.26 -5.22 -19.15
C ALA A 373 -8.24 -5.24 -20.70
N GLY A 374 -7.21 -5.83 -21.30
CA GLY A 374 -7.18 -6.19 -22.72
C GLY A 374 -6.48 -5.19 -23.64
N PRO A 375 -6.33 -5.55 -24.93
CA PRO A 375 -5.43 -4.85 -25.88
C PRO A 375 -5.77 -3.38 -26.11
N GLU A 376 -7.05 -3.02 -26.12
CA GLU A 376 -7.48 -1.63 -26.31
C GLU A 376 -7.02 -0.74 -25.15
N VAL A 377 -7.18 -1.21 -23.91
CA VAL A 377 -6.68 -0.50 -22.71
C VAL A 377 -5.15 -0.45 -22.72
N THR A 378 -4.46 -1.54 -23.07
CA THR A 378 -3.00 -1.58 -23.18
C THR A 378 -2.48 -0.51 -24.15
N ARG A 379 -3.11 -0.39 -25.33
CA ARG A 379 -2.75 0.62 -26.34
C ARG A 379 -2.91 2.02 -25.77
N GLU A 380 -4.09 2.37 -25.26
CA GLU A 380 -4.35 3.71 -24.73
C GLU A 380 -3.43 4.05 -23.55
N TYR A 381 -3.22 3.10 -22.64
CA TYR A 381 -2.32 3.27 -21.50
C TYR A 381 -0.91 3.60 -21.96
N HIS A 382 -0.37 2.84 -22.91
CA HIS A 382 0.95 3.10 -23.45
C HIS A 382 1.02 4.43 -24.20
N GLN A 383 0.03 4.80 -25.00
CA GLN A 383 0.02 6.10 -25.68
C GLN A 383 0.12 7.26 -24.69
N ARG A 384 -0.65 7.21 -23.60
CA ARG A 384 -0.72 8.30 -22.60
C ARG A 384 0.48 8.35 -21.65
N SER A 385 1.14 7.21 -21.41
CA SER A 385 2.30 7.10 -20.50
C SER A 385 3.66 7.05 -21.20
N ARG A 386 3.70 6.89 -22.54
CA ARG A 386 4.94 6.70 -23.32
C ARG A 386 6.03 7.71 -23.04
N TRP A 387 5.65 8.97 -22.85
CA TRP A 387 6.58 10.07 -22.61
C TRP A 387 7.58 9.72 -21.49
N LEU A 388 7.11 9.05 -20.43
CA LEU A 388 7.96 8.63 -19.32
C LEU A 388 9.01 7.60 -19.75
N TYR A 389 8.60 6.60 -20.53
CA TYR A 389 9.52 5.58 -21.06
C TYR A 389 10.53 6.19 -22.05
N THR A 390 10.13 7.18 -22.82
CA THR A 390 11.05 7.93 -23.69
C THR A 390 12.10 8.69 -22.87
N LEU A 391 11.69 9.34 -21.77
CA LEU A 391 12.61 10.07 -20.89
C LEU A 391 13.53 9.15 -20.08
N TYR A 392 13.11 7.94 -19.75
CA TYR A 392 13.87 7.00 -18.94
C TYR A 392 14.89 6.18 -19.74
N ARG A 393 14.84 6.26 -21.07
CA ARG A 393 15.88 5.68 -21.91
C ARG A 393 17.10 6.60 -21.94
N SER A 394 18.21 6.11 -21.41
CA SER A 394 19.50 6.77 -21.44
C SER A 394 20.11 6.76 -22.84
N TRP A 395 21.06 7.66 -23.08
CA TRP A 395 21.73 7.84 -24.37
C TRP A 395 22.57 6.61 -24.79
N ASP A 396 23.01 5.83 -23.81
CA ASP A 396 23.74 4.56 -23.98
C ASP A 396 22.82 3.36 -24.27
N GLY A 397 21.50 3.60 -24.41
CA GLY A 397 20.51 2.57 -24.71
C GLY A 397 19.97 1.82 -23.49
N ARG A 398 20.50 2.05 -22.27
CA ARG A 398 19.94 1.48 -21.05
C ARG A 398 18.61 2.14 -20.71
N PHE A 399 17.71 1.41 -20.06
CA PHE A 399 16.60 2.04 -19.36
C PHE A 399 17.03 2.32 -17.93
N THR A 400 16.76 3.52 -17.43
CA THR A 400 17.16 3.96 -16.09
C THR A 400 15.96 4.59 -15.40
N HIS A 401 15.85 4.42 -14.09
CA HIS A 401 14.72 4.96 -13.33
C HIS A 401 15.01 6.43 -13.00
N ASP A 402 14.64 7.32 -13.92
CA ASP A 402 14.98 8.75 -13.88
C ASP A 402 16.51 9.02 -13.76
N GLY A 403 17.29 8.24 -14.50
CA GLY A 403 18.76 8.30 -14.47
C GLY A 403 19.42 7.63 -13.27
N ASN A 404 18.64 7.09 -12.32
CA ASN A 404 19.14 6.28 -11.22
C ASN A 404 19.13 4.78 -11.59
N ASN A 405 20.29 4.13 -11.44
CA ASN A 405 20.40 2.68 -11.49
C ASN A 405 20.29 2.13 -10.06
N GLN A 406 19.23 1.39 -9.78
CA GLN A 406 19.04 0.69 -8.52
C GLN A 406 19.82 -0.63 -8.56
N LYS A 407 20.66 -0.89 -7.55
CA LYS A 407 21.58 -2.04 -7.57
C LYS A 407 20.89 -3.40 -7.59
N SER A 408 19.69 -3.55 -7.02
CA SER A 408 19.06 -4.86 -6.81
C SER A 408 17.95 -5.21 -7.80
N LEU A 409 17.73 -4.37 -8.82
CA LEU A 409 16.63 -4.53 -9.78
C LEU A 409 17.04 -4.04 -11.17
N CYS A 410 16.62 -4.78 -12.20
CA CYS A 410 16.93 -4.46 -13.59
C CYS A 410 15.87 -3.55 -14.23
N THR A 411 16.18 -2.26 -14.32
CA THR A 411 15.31 -1.25 -14.96
C THR A 411 15.08 -1.52 -16.46
N SER A 412 16.09 -2.01 -17.18
CA SER A 412 15.92 -2.42 -18.59
C SER A 412 14.92 -3.56 -18.76
N GLY A 413 14.88 -4.50 -17.80
CA GLY A 413 13.88 -5.56 -17.77
C GLY A 413 12.44 -5.04 -17.66
N THR A 414 12.24 -3.94 -16.91
CA THR A 414 10.94 -3.26 -16.81
C THR A 414 10.46 -2.75 -18.17
N LEU A 415 11.33 -2.14 -18.97
CA LEU A 415 10.98 -1.67 -20.31
C LEU A 415 10.59 -2.85 -21.22
N LEU A 416 11.39 -3.92 -21.19
CA LEU A 416 11.14 -5.12 -21.98
C LEU A 416 9.78 -5.73 -21.64
N LEU A 417 9.47 -5.91 -20.35
CA LEU A 417 8.18 -6.45 -19.91
C LEU A 417 7.00 -5.64 -20.44
N ASN A 418 7.06 -4.32 -20.30
CA ASN A 418 5.98 -3.43 -20.70
C ASN A 418 5.78 -3.40 -22.22
N TYR A 419 6.86 -3.20 -23.00
CA TYR A 419 6.76 -3.18 -24.46
C TYR A 419 6.49 -4.56 -25.09
N CYS A 420 6.78 -5.65 -24.38
CA CYS A 420 6.47 -7.00 -24.83
C CYS A 420 5.09 -7.51 -24.38
N THR A 421 4.28 -6.71 -23.68
CA THR A 421 2.89 -7.11 -23.34
C THR A 421 2.08 -7.64 -24.54
N PRO A 422 2.16 -7.07 -25.75
CA PRO A 422 1.42 -7.61 -26.90
C PRO A 422 1.91 -8.98 -27.37
N ARG A 423 3.15 -9.36 -27.04
CA ARG A 423 3.76 -10.63 -27.45
C ARG A 423 3.25 -11.81 -26.64
N LYS A 424 2.66 -11.57 -25.46
CA LYS A 424 2.00 -12.57 -24.58
C LYS A 424 2.84 -13.83 -24.34
N GLN A 425 4.15 -13.67 -24.19
CA GLN A 425 5.09 -14.80 -24.05
C GLN A 425 5.06 -15.42 -22.66
N LEU A 426 4.78 -14.61 -21.64
CA LEU A 426 4.70 -14.97 -20.22
C LEU A 426 3.25 -14.88 -19.72
N PHE A 427 2.92 -15.60 -18.66
CA PHE A 427 1.63 -15.47 -17.98
C PHE A 427 1.41 -14.05 -17.49
N ILE A 428 2.42 -13.43 -16.86
CA ILE A 428 2.36 -12.02 -16.41
C ILE A 428 2.23 -11.01 -17.56
N THR A 429 2.51 -11.42 -18.81
CA THR A 429 2.28 -10.62 -20.02
C THR A 429 1.00 -11.01 -20.78
N GLY A 430 0.27 -12.02 -20.33
CA GLY A 430 -1.03 -12.40 -20.89
C GLY A 430 -1.07 -13.68 -21.76
N LYS A 431 -0.11 -14.61 -21.65
CA LYS A 431 -0.10 -15.90 -22.41
C LYS A 431 -1.41 -16.70 -22.34
N LYS A 432 -2.15 -16.56 -21.24
CA LYS A 432 -3.48 -17.16 -21.03
C LYS A 432 -4.51 -16.15 -20.50
N ALA A 433 -4.44 -14.91 -20.97
CA ALA A 433 -5.33 -13.84 -20.50
C ALA A 433 -6.81 -14.21 -20.70
N ASN A 434 -7.62 -13.99 -19.66
CA ASN A 434 -9.05 -14.22 -19.72
C ASN A 434 -9.76 -13.09 -20.46
N GLN A 435 -10.26 -13.36 -21.66
CA GLN A 435 -10.88 -12.36 -22.53
C GLN A 435 -12.18 -11.78 -21.95
N THR A 436 -12.83 -12.46 -21.00
CA THR A 436 -14.02 -11.92 -20.31
C THR A 436 -13.72 -10.71 -19.42
N LEU A 437 -12.44 -10.43 -19.16
CA LEU A 437 -11.99 -9.24 -18.43
C LEU A 437 -11.76 -8.03 -19.36
N TRP A 438 -11.73 -8.24 -20.68
CA TRP A 438 -11.38 -7.19 -21.62
C TRP A 438 -12.46 -6.11 -21.68
N ALA A 439 -12.04 -4.85 -21.58
CA ALA A 439 -12.93 -3.72 -21.76
C ALA A 439 -13.39 -3.65 -23.21
N LYS A 440 -14.67 -3.33 -23.42
CA LYS A 440 -15.19 -3.00 -24.74
C LYS A 440 -14.57 -1.68 -25.19
N LYS A 441 -14.37 -1.50 -26.49
CA LYS A 441 -13.84 -0.25 -27.06
C LYS A 441 -14.59 1.01 -26.58
N SER A 442 -15.91 0.92 -26.44
CA SER A 442 -16.76 2.00 -25.94
C SER A 442 -16.54 2.35 -24.45
N GLU A 443 -15.97 1.45 -23.65
CA GLU A 443 -15.69 1.68 -22.22
C GLU A 443 -14.32 2.31 -21.97
N VAL A 444 -13.38 2.20 -22.94
CA VAL A 444 -11.97 2.51 -22.72
C VAL A 444 -11.77 3.96 -22.30
N GLU A 445 -12.33 4.92 -23.03
CA GLU A 445 -12.19 6.35 -22.68
C GLU A 445 -12.75 6.66 -21.28
N GLY A 446 -13.90 6.07 -20.92
CA GLY A 446 -14.50 6.23 -19.60
C GLY A 446 -13.59 5.71 -18.48
N ILE A 447 -12.96 4.53 -18.67
CA ILE A 447 -12.00 3.95 -17.72
C ILE A 447 -10.75 4.82 -17.60
N MET A 448 -10.17 5.23 -18.72
CA MET A 448 -8.92 5.98 -18.75
C MET A 448 -9.09 7.38 -18.13
N ASN A 449 -10.24 8.03 -18.33
CA ASN A 449 -10.47 9.42 -17.93
C ASN A 449 -11.01 9.60 -16.50
N LEU A 450 -11.14 8.54 -15.70
CA LEU A 450 -11.67 8.68 -14.32
C LEU A 450 -10.84 9.66 -13.46
N SER A 451 -9.52 9.76 -13.67
CA SER A 451 -8.65 10.72 -12.97
C SER A 451 -8.75 12.15 -13.51
N GLN A 452 -9.35 12.33 -14.69
CA GLN A 452 -9.42 13.60 -15.41
C GLN A 452 -10.80 14.28 -15.30
N ILE A 453 -11.72 13.74 -14.50
CA ILE A 453 -13.05 14.32 -14.31
C ILE A 453 -12.93 15.71 -13.68
N ASP A 454 -13.44 16.72 -14.38
CA ASP A 454 -13.51 18.11 -13.92
C ASP A 454 -14.76 18.31 -13.05
N TYR A 455 -14.74 17.77 -11.83
CA TYR A 455 -15.87 17.81 -10.90
C TYR A 455 -16.47 19.22 -10.70
N PRO A 456 -15.68 20.31 -10.61
CA PRO A 456 -16.22 21.67 -10.54
C PRO A 456 -17.21 22.03 -11.66
N LYS A 457 -17.07 21.46 -12.87
CA LYS A 457 -17.94 21.76 -14.02
C LYS A 457 -19.22 20.94 -14.08
N LEU A 458 -19.32 19.83 -13.35
CA LEU A 458 -20.51 18.99 -13.34
C LEU A 458 -21.71 19.73 -12.73
N SER A 459 -22.93 19.39 -13.09
CA SER A 459 -24.15 19.85 -12.43
C SER A 459 -24.37 19.14 -11.08
N VAL A 460 -25.36 19.59 -10.30
CA VAL A 460 -25.73 18.90 -9.05
C VAL A 460 -26.21 17.48 -9.33
N ASP A 461 -26.99 17.28 -10.39
CA ASP A 461 -27.56 15.97 -10.71
C ASP A 461 -26.49 14.99 -11.22
N GLU A 462 -25.54 15.45 -12.03
CA GLU A 462 -24.38 14.66 -12.44
C GLU A 462 -23.50 14.26 -11.23
N LEU A 463 -23.31 15.16 -10.25
CA LEU A 463 -22.59 14.81 -9.02
C LEU A 463 -23.32 13.77 -8.18
N LEU A 464 -24.66 13.82 -8.13
CA LEU A 464 -25.48 12.86 -7.40
C LEU A 464 -25.47 11.48 -8.07
N GLU A 465 -25.49 11.42 -9.40
CA GLU A 465 -25.36 10.15 -10.14
C GLU A 465 -24.02 9.45 -9.81
N MET A 466 -22.96 10.23 -9.61
CA MET A 466 -21.64 9.71 -9.23
C MET A 466 -21.60 9.08 -7.83
N PHE A 467 -22.64 9.22 -7.00
CA PHE A 467 -22.70 8.58 -5.68
C PHE A 467 -22.86 7.05 -5.78
N GLY A 468 -23.34 6.53 -6.91
CA GLY A 468 -23.45 5.09 -7.17
C GLY A 468 -22.25 4.48 -7.88
N HIS A 469 -21.24 5.27 -8.24
CA HIS A 469 -20.15 4.84 -9.12
C HIS A 469 -19.28 3.71 -8.50
N GLU A 470 -18.84 2.73 -9.31
CA GLU A 470 -18.07 1.57 -8.82
C GLU A 470 -16.70 1.94 -8.22
N ALA A 471 -16.07 2.98 -8.78
CA ALA A 471 -14.81 3.52 -8.28
C ALA A 471 -15.05 4.45 -7.07
N PRO A 472 -14.58 4.11 -5.86
CA PRO A 472 -14.78 4.93 -4.66
C PRO A 472 -14.09 6.30 -4.74
N GLN A 473 -13.03 6.43 -5.53
CA GLN A 473 -12.37 7.70 -5.83
C GLN A 473 -13.35 8.70 -6.45
N VAL A 474 -14.22 8.22 -7.33
CA VAL A 474 -15.23 9.02 -8.02
C VAL A 474 -16.32 9.45 -7.05
N ARG A 475 -16.89 8.50 -6.29
CA ARG A 475 -17.89 8.79 -5.26
C ARG A 475 -17.37 9.81 -4.25
N ARG A 476 -16.17 9.59 -3.73
CA ARG A 476 -15.50 10.49 -2.78
C ARG A 476 -15.40 11.91 -3.35
N ARG A 477 -14.85 12.07 -4.56
CA ARG A 477 -14.67 13.40 -5.17
C ARG A 477 -16.00 14.09 -5.46
N ALA A 478 -17.02 13.34 -5.88
CA ALA A 478 -18.36 13.87 -6.08
C ALA A 478 -18.98 14.39 -4.78
N VAL A 479 -18.91 13.60 -3.69
CA VAL A 479 -19.39 13.99 -2.35
C VAL A 479 -18.72 15.29 -1.88
N TRP A 480 -17.39 15.37 -1.95
CA TRP A 480 -16.66 16.57 -1.50
C TRP A 480 -16.98 17.78 -2.37
N THR A 481 -17.04 17.61 -3.70
CA THR A 481 -17.37 18.71 -4.61
C THR A 481 -18.78 19.23 -4.37
N LEU A 482 -19.77 18.35 -4.19
CA LEU A 482 -21.15 18.77 -3.90
C LEU A 482 -21.23 19.52 -2.57
N ARG A 483 -20.45 19.12 -1.57
CA ARG A 483 -20.43 19.77 -0.26
C ARG A 483 -19.89 21.21 -0.31
N ASP A 484 -19.01 21.51 -1.25
CA ASP A 484 -18.47 22.85 -1.46
C ASP A 484 -19.44 23.79 -2.23
N ARG A 485 -20.62 23.28 -2.66
CA ARG A 485 -21.62 24.07 -3.39
C ARG A 485 -22.67 24.70 -2.50
N LYS A 486 -23.22 25.82 -2.99
CA LYS A 486 -24.44 26.44 -2.49
C LYS A 486 -25.62 25.99 -3.35
N GLY A 487 -26.79 25.78 -2.75
CA GLY A 487 -28.02 25.47 -3.49
C GLY A 487 -28.96 24.52 -2.74
N ASN A 488 -30.13 24.27 -3.33
CA ASN A 488 -31.14 23.37 -2.77
C ASN A 488 -31.00 21.93 -3.31
N PHE A 489 -30.07 21.17 -2.72
CA PHE A 489 -29.82 19.77 -3.10
C PHE A 489 -29.90 18.80 -1.92
N LEU A 490 -30.00 19.28 -0.68
CA LEU A 490 -30.00 18.44 0.52
C LEU A 490 -31.15 17.42 0.54
N GLY A 491 -32.34 17.80 0.05
CA GLY A 491 -33.46 16.87 -0.09
C GLY A 491 -33.22 15.75 -1.11
N LYS A 492 -32.39 15.99 -2.15
CA LYS A 492 -31.98 14.95 -3.09
C LYS A 492 -30.98 13.98 -2.44
N VAL A 493 -30.01 14.49 -1.69
CA VAL A 493 -29.07 13.65 -0.93
C VAL A 493 -29.82 12.81 0.12
N GLU A 494 -30.77 13.40 0.84
CA GLU A 494 -31.58 12.69 1.82
C GLU A 494 -32.44 11.59 1.18
N ARG A 495 -32.96 11.81 -0.04
CA ARG A 495 -33.64 10.76 -0.81
C ARG A 495 -32.71 9.59 -1.12
N LEU A 496 -31.44 9.83 -1.43
CA LEU A 496 -30.46 8.78 -1.67
C LEU A 496 -30.16 7.96 -0.41
N ILE A 497 -30.24 8.53 0.80
CA ILE A 497 -30.14 7.75 2.05
C ILE A 497 -31.27 6.73 2.14
N LEU A 498 -32.48 7.10 1.72
CA LEU A 498 -33.70 6.31 1.93
C LEU A 498 -34.03 5.35 0.78
N LYS A 499 -33.59 5.67 -0.44
CA LYS A 499 -34.03 4.99 -1.67
C LYS A 499 -32.89 4.65 -2.62
N GLY A 500 -31.65 5.01 -2.28
CA GLY A 500 -30.49 4.67 -3.11
C GLY A 500 -30.15 3.18 -3.00
N ASN A 501 -29.35 2.70 -3.95
CA ASN A 501 -28.64 1.43 -3.77
C ASN A 501 -27.54 1.55 -2.70
N ASP A 502 -26.96 0.44 -2.27
CA ASP A 502 -25.96 0.39 -1.19
C ASP A 502 -24.82 1.41 -1.34
N LEU A 503 -24.35 1.67 -2.57
CA LEU A 503 -23.25 2.61 -2.84
C LEU A 503 -23.71 4.06 -2.76
N GLU A 504 -24.89 4.36 -3.30
CA GLU A 504 -25.53 5.67 -3.21
C GLU A 504 -25.85 6.02 -1.77
N GLN A 505 -26.42 5.07 -1.01
CA GLN A 505 -26.70 5.25 0.41
C GLN A 505 -25.42 5.52 1.20
N GLN A 506 -24.36 4.70 1.04
CA GLN A 506 -23.08 4.93 1.71
C GLN A 506 -22.49 6.32 1.40
N SER A 507 -22.58 6.77 0.15
CA SER A 507 -22.09 8.09 -0.26
C SER A 507 -22.96 9.23 0.29
N ALA A 508 -24.29 9.07 0.26
CA ALA A 508 -25.23 10.05 0.79
C ALA A 508 -25.16 10.18 2.31
N ILE A 509 -24.98 9.06 3.02
CA ILE A 509 -24.71 9.04 4.45
C ILE A 509 -23.35 9.69 4.74
N GLY A 510 -22.31 9.30 3.99
CA GLY A 510 -20.97 9.88 4.10
C GLY A 510 -20.92 11.38 3.78
N PHE A 511 -21.83 11.89 2.95
CA PHE A 511 -22.03 13.31 2.69
C PHE A 511 -22.39 14.07 3.97
N PHE A 512 -23.14 13.46 4.89
CA PHE A 512 -23.41 14.01 6.21
C PHE A 512 -22.39 13.56 7.26
N GLY A 513 -21.23 13.01 6.89
CA GLY A 513 -20.17 12.64 7.83
C GLY A 513 -19.21 13.78 8.17
N TRP A 514 -17.95 13.42 8.44
CA TRP A 514 -16.87 14.35 8.80
C TRP A 514 -16.81 15.62 7.95
N ARG A 515 -16.77 16.79 8.60
CA ARG A 515 -16.75 18.16 7.99
C ARG A 515 -18.00 18.57 7.20
N CYS A 516 -19.12 17.87 7.30
CA CYS A 516 -20.38 18.43 6.82
C CYS A 516 -20.83 19.57 7.75
N PRO A 517 -21.38 20.68 7.23
CA PRO A 517 -21.98 21.72 8.05
C PRO A 517 -23.04 21.14 9.01
N THR A 518 -22.97 21.54 10.27
CA THR A 518 -23.80 20.97 11.33
C THR A 518 -25.29 21.22 11.08
N GLU A 519 -25.65 22.40 10.58
CA GLU A 519 -27.00 22.78 10.19
C GLU A 519 -27.60 21.91 9.08
N TRP A 520 -26.77 21.31 8.23
CA TRP A 520 -27.23 20.38 7.18
C TRP A 520 -27.48 18.98 7.75
N ALA A 521 -26.58 18.52 8.62
CA ALA A 521 -26.60 17.17 9.16
C ALA A 521 -27.59 16.98 10.30
N LEU A 522 -27.75 17.96 11.20
CA LEU A 522 -28.62 17.86 12.39
C LEU A 522 -30.05 17.38 12.06
N PRO A 523 -30.74 17.92 11.03
CA PRO A 523 -32.08 17.43 10.67
C PRO A 523 -32.13 15.98 10.19
N ARG A 524 -31.00 15.42 9.72
CA ARG A 524 -30.88 14.06 9.17
C ARG A 524 -30.34 13.03 10.15
N ILE A 525 -29.99 13.42 11.38
CA ILE A 525 -29.49 12.48 12.40
C ILE A 525 -30.49 11.35 12.63
N LYS A 526 -31.78 11.67 12.78
CA LYS A 526 -32.83 10.66 12.97
C LYS A 526 -32.94 9.72 11.76
N THR A 527 -32.80 10.25 10.55
CA THR A 527 -32.81 9.48 9.30
C THR A 527 -31.65 8.48 9.26
N MET A 528 -30.41 8.92 9.49
CA MET A 528 -29.24 8.03 9.58
C MET A 528 -29.36 7.03 10.75
N GLY A 529 -29.96 7.46 11.86
CA GLY A 529 -30.25 6.60 13.00
C GLY A 529 -31.24 5.48 12.71
N LYS A 530 -32.24 5.73 11.86
CA LYS A 530 -33.16 4.68 11.37
C LYS A 530 -32.40 3.66 10.53
N VAL A 531 -31.56 4.12 9.60
CA VAL A 531 -30.71 3.23 8.78
C VAL A 531 -29.84 2.35 9.67
N LEU A 532 -29.15 2.91 10.67
CA LEU A 532 -28.32 2.13 11.60
C LEU A 532 -29.10 0.98 12.28
N ARG A 533 -30.37 1.22 12.63
CA ARG A 533 -31.22 0.28 13.37
C ARG A 533 -31.94 -0.74 12.50
N ASP A 534 -32.07 -0.47 11.20
CA ASP A 534 -32.80 -1.35 10.29
C ASP A 534 -31.96 -2.57 9.94
N SER A 535 -32.34 -3.74 10.44
CA SER A 535 -31.63 -5.00 10.17
C SER A 535 -31.79 -5.52 8.74
N SER A 536 -32.74 -4.96 7.97
CA SER A 536 -32.89 -5.28 6.54
C SER A 536 -31.90 -4.50 5.66
N GLU A 537 -31.33 -3.40 6.17
CA GLU A 537 -30.33 -2.63 5.47
C GLU A 537 -28.98 -3.37 5.39
N ASN A 538 -28.27 -3.13 4.29
CA ASN A 538 -26.93 -3.65 4.09
C ASN A 538 -26.01 -3.24 5.27
N VAL A 539 -25.25 -4.20 5.81
CA VAL A 539 -24.44 -3.98 7.01
C VAL A 539 -23.34 -2.92 6.83
N GLU A 540 -22.78 -2.77 5.63
CA GLU A 540 -21.84 -1.68 5.31
C GLU A 540 -22.52 -0.31 5.27
N VAL A 541 -23.77 -0.23 4.83
CA VAL A 541 -24.58 1.00 4.89
C VAL A 541 -24.83 1.37 6.35
N ARG A 542 -25.25 0.43 7.18
CA ARG A 542 -25.45 0.63 8.62
C ARG A 542 -24.16 1.08 9.32
N ALA A 543 -23.03 0.49 8.95
CA ALA A 543 -21.72 0.91 9.45
C ALA A 543 -21.32 2.32 8.97
N ALA A 544 -21.68 2.73 7.74
CA ALA A 544 -21.49 4.09 7.25
C ALA A 544 -22.35 5.10 8.03
N ALA A 545 -23.59 4.72 8.41
CA ALA A 545 -24.46 5.52 9.26
C ALA A 545 -23.82 5.73 10.63
N ALA A 546 -23.34 4.66 11.27
CA ALA A 546 -22.59 4.75 12.51
C ALA A 546 -21.39 5.71 12.39
N ALA A 547 -20.56 5.54 11.35
CA ALA A 547 -19.36 6.36 11.12
C ALA A 547 -19.64 7.84 10.84
N SER A 548 -20.87 8.18 10.44
CA SER A 548 -21.30 9.57 10.18
C SER A 548 -21.90 10.21 11.42
N LEU A 549 -22.70 9.47 12.20
CA LEU A 549 -23.35 9.95 13.43
C LEU A 549 -22.36 10.43 14.50
N VAL A 550 -21.16 9.84 14.58
CA VAL A 550 -20.15 10.19 15.61
C VAL A 550 -19.66 11.64 15.56
N TRP A 551 -19.89 12.35 14.45
CA TRP A 551 -19.44 13.72 14.27
C TRP A 551 -20.37 14.78 14.88
N TYR A 552 -21.57 14.40 15.34
CA TYR A 552 -22.59 15.34 15.82
C TYR A 552 -22.97 15.08 17.27
N LYS A 553 -22.14 15.57 18.19
CA LYS A 553 -22.44 15.51 19.63
C LYS A 553 -23.27 16.73 20.05
N PRO A 554 -24.22 16.58 20.99
CA PRO A 554 -24.53 15.37 21.74
C PRO A 554 -25.45 14.37 21.03
N GLN A 555 -26.15 14.77 19.96
CA GLN A 555 -27.26 14.00 19.36
C GLN A 555 -26.85 12.58 18.91
N GLY A 556 -25.65 12.42 18.37
CA GLY A 556 -25.10 11.13 17.95
C GLY A 556 -24.86 10.16 19.11
N LEU A 557 -24.68 10.65 20.33
CA LEU A 557 -24.46 9.80 21.53
C LEU A 557 -25.64 8.88 21.80
N ALA A 558 -26.85 9.29 21.40
CA ALA A 558 -28.08 8.49 21.54
C ALA A 558 -28.02 7.14 20.78
N TYR A 559 -27.08 6.98 19.84
CA TYR A 559 -26.91 5.77 19.02
C TYR A 559 -25.76 4.88 19.50
N TYR A 560 -25.11 5.19 20.62
CA TYR A 560 -23.97 4.41 21.12
C TYR A 560 -24.31 2.92 21.32
N ASN A 561 -25.42 2.62 22.01
CA ASN A 561 -25.88 1.23 22.20
C ASN A 561 -26.29 0.54 20.90
N ASP A 562 -26.79 1.28 19.90
CA ASP A 562 -27.09 0.71 18.58
C ASP A 562 -25.80 0.28 17.86
N MET A 563 -24.72 1.07 17.98
CA MET A 563 -23.40 0.71 17.46
C MET A 563 -22.83 -0.52 18.17
N LEU A 564 -23.03 -0.65 19.50
CA LEU A 564 -22.65 -1.85 20.26
C LEU A 564 -23.38 -3.10 19.75
N ARG A 565 -24.71 -3.03 19.56
CA ARG A 565 -25.49 -4.15 19.02
C ARG A 565 -24.99 -4.56 17.62
N LEU A 566 -24.73 -3.57 16.76
CA LEU A 566 -24.20 -3.83 15.42
C LEU A 566 -22.84 -4.54 15.46
N VAL A 567 -21.99 -4.32 16.46
CA VAL A 567 -20.73 -5.08 16.61
C VAL A 567 -21.02 -6.57 16.86
N LEU A 568 -22.04 -6.90 17.65
CA LEU A 568 -22.36 -8.29 18.01
C LEU A 568 -23.00 -9.09 16.88
N GLU A 569 -23.69 -8.43 15.94
CA GLU A 569 -24.29 -9.09 14.78
C GLU A 569 -23.28 -9.88 13.94
N ASP A 570 -23.74 -11.00 13.38
CA ASP A 570 -23.00 -11.77 12.39
C ASP A 570 -22.95 -11.03 11.06
N LYS A 571 -21.84 -11.20 10.33
CA LYS A 571 -21.55 -10.46 9.09
C LYS A 571 -21.02 -11.43 8.04
N PRO A 572 -21.92 -12.20 7.40
CA PRO A 572 -21.53 -13.12 6.34
C PRO A 572 -20.68 -12.40 5.28
N GLY A 573 -19.51 -12.95 4.97
CA GLY A 573 -18.59 -12.35 4.00
C GLY A 573 -17.56 -11.36 4.56
N ASP A 574 -17.60 -11.02 5.86
CA ASP A 574 -16.57 -10.20 6.52
C ASP A 574 -15.54 -11.05 7.29
N SER A 575 -14.90 -12.01 6.60
CA SER A 575 -13.94 -12.94 7.22
C SER A 575 -12.71 -12.27 7.85
N PHE A 576 -12.43 -11.01 7.49
CA PHE A 576 -11.35 -10.19 8.07
C PHE A 576 -11.81 -9.22 9.16
N GLY A 577 -13.10 -9.23 9.51
CA GLY A 577 -13.70 -8.38 10.53
C GLY A 577 -13.61 -6.88 10.24
N LEU A 578 -13.55 -6.46 8.97
CA LEU A 578 -13.41 -5.05 8.61
C LEU A 578 -14.51 -4.16 9.18
N ILE A 579 -15.74 -4.66 9.24
CA ILE A 579 -16.88 -3.90 9.74
C ILE A 579 -16.74 -3.73 11.25
N ASN A 580 -16.44 -4.80 11.98
CA ASN A 580 -16.19 -4.74 13.42
C ASN A 580 -15.00 -3.84 13.75
N HIS A 581 -13.92 -3.89 12.96
CA HIS A 581 -12.81 -2.97 13.08
C HIS A 581 -13.23 -1.51 12.84
N SER A 582 -14.04 -1.24 11.82
CA SER A 582 -14.57 0.10 11.55
C SER A 582 -15.46 0.62 12.69
N LEU A 583 -16.35 -0.24 13.21
CA LEU A 583 -17.24 0.07 14.32
C LEU A 583 -16.47 0.29 15.63
N ALA A 584 -15.42 -0.48 15.89
CA ALA A 584 -14.56 -0.28 17.04
C ALA A 584 -13.94 1.14 17.06
N ILE A 585 -13.37 1.56 15.92
CA ILE A 585 -12.82 2.93 15.77
C ILE A 585 -13.93 4.00 15.86
N THR A 586 -15.14 3.65 15.42
CA THR A 586 -16.32 4.52 15.51
C THR A 586 -16.76 4.73 16.97
N LEU A 587 -16.85 3.65 17.75
CA LEU A 587 -17.13 3.66 19.19
C LEU A 587 -16.08 4.47 19.98
N GLU A 588 -14.79 4.25 19.70
CA GLU A 588 -13.70 5.01 20.31
C GLU A 588 -13.78 6.51 19.99
N ARG A 589 -14.18 6.85 18.76
CA ARG A 589 -14.29 8.25 18.31
C ARG A 589 -15.46 8.98 18.96
N ILE A 590 -16.61 8.31 19.08
CA ILE A 590 -17.79 8.93 19.67
C ILE A 590 -17.62 9.12 21.18
N SER A 591 -16.93 8.22 21.88
CA SER A 591 -16.52 8.45 23.26
C SER A 591 -15.22 7.73 23.60
N LYS A 592 -14.28 8.50 24.18
CA LYS A 592 -13.06 7.95 24.78
C LYS A 592 -13.26 7.53 26.25
N ASN A 593 -14.38 7.92 26.85
CA ASN A 593 -14.73 7.66 28.24
C ASN A 593 -16.24 7.35 28.34
N PRO A 594 -16.70 6.21 27.80
CA PRO A 594 -18.13 5.93 27.73
C PRO A 594 -18.80 5.81 29.11
N PHE A 595 -18.04 5.47 30.16
CA PHE A 595 -18.52 5.48 31.55
C PHE A 595 -18.74 6.90 32.05
N GLY A 596 -17.74 7.78 31.93
CA GLY A 596 -17.86 9.18 32.34
C GLY A 596 -18.88 9.97 31.53
N ASP A 597 -19.12 9.58 30.28
CA ASP A 597 -20.13 10.18 29.41
C ASP A 597 -21.55 9.61 29.65
N GLY A 598 -21.72 8.65 30.58
CA GLY A 598 -23.03 8.04 30.90
C GLY A 598 -23.60 7.14 29.79
N LEU A 599 -22.76 6.64 28.87
CA LEU A 599 -23.19 5.86 27.71
C LEU A 599 -23.32 4.36 27.98
N VAL A 600 -22.67 3.87 29.03
CA VAL A 600 -22.73 2.46 29.46
C VAL A 600 -23.99 2.22 30.28
N THR A 601 -25.15 2.25 29.60
CA THR A 601 -26.46 2.01 30.22
C THR A 601 -26.81 0.52 30.33
N ASP A 602 -26.18 -0.31 29.49
CA ASP A 602 -26.28 -1.77 29.51
C ASP A 602 -24.86 -2.34 29.62
N LYS A 603 -24.48 -2.71 30.86
CA LYS A 603 -23.13 -3.23 31.15
C LYS A 603 -22.89 -4.56 30.46
N ASP A 604 -23.89 -5.42 30.35
CA ASP A 604 -23.75 -6.76 29.75
C ASP A 604 -23.49 -6.65 28.25
N LEU A 605 -24.25 -5.81 27.55
CA LEU A 605 -24.01 -5.49 26.14
C LEU A 605 -22.60 -4.91 25.93
N PHE A 606 -22.22 -3.95 26.76
CA PHE A 606 -20.91 -3.30 26.67
C PHE A 606 -19.76 -4.31 26.83
N TYR A 607 -19.80 -5.15 27.87
CA TYR A 607 -18.73 -6.11 28.13
C TYR A 607 -18.68 -7.23 27.08
N LYS A 608 -19.82 -7.69 26.55
CA LYS A 608 -19.87 -8.61 25.40
C LYS A 608 -19.19 -8.01 24.17
N VAL A 609 -19.40 -6.72 23.90
CA VAL A 609 -18.76 -6.03 22.79
C VAL A 609 -17.26 -5.87 23.01
N THR A 610 -16.83 -5.41 24.19
CA THR A 610 -15.40 -5.25 24.46
C THR A 610 -14.66 -6.59 24.40
N HIS A 611 -15.30 -7.68 24.85
CA HIS A 611 -14.79 -9.04 24.68
C HIS A 611 -14.65 -9.41 23.19
N LYS A 612 -15.71 -9.29 22.39
CA LYS A 612 -15.65 -9.59 20.95
C LYS A 612 -14.54 -8.78 20.24
N LEU A 613 -14.39 -7.50 20.59
CA LEU A 613 -13.37 -6.63 20.02
C LEU A 613 -11.96 -6.92 20.53
N SER A 614 -11.79 -7.38 21.77
CA SER A 614 -10.48 -7.81 22.30
C SER A 614 -9.97 -9.01 21.50
N GLN A 615 -10.87 -9.90 21.07
CA GLN A 615 -10.53 -11.12 20.31
C GLN A 615 -10.20 -10.85 18.83
N HIS A 616 -10.45 -9.64 18.33
CA HIS A 616 -10.28 -9.31 16.92
C HIS A 616 -8.81 -9.49 16.44
N PRO A 617 -8.57 -10.04 15.23
CA PRO A 617 -7.21 -10.17 14.67
C PRO A 617 -6.45 -8.86 14.46
N ARG A 618 -7.13 -7.71 14.38
CA ARG A 618 -6.55 -6.40 14.07
C ARG A 618 -6.40 -5.60 15.35
N LEU A 619 -5.18 -5.16 15.61
CA LEU A 619 -4.86 -4.41 16.82
C LEU A 619 -5.65 -3.10 16.97
N GLY A 620 -6.08 -2.46 15.88
CA GLY A 620 -6.91 -1.24 15.96
C GLY A 620 -8.24 -1.48 16.68
N ALA A 621 -8.90 -2.62 16.44
CA ALA A 621 -10.14 -2.99 17.11
C ALA A 621 -9.90 -3.30 18.58
N ARG A 622 -8.82 -4.04 18.88
CA ARG A 622 -8.45 -4.37 20.25
C ARG A 622 -8.03 -3.14 21.06
N GLY A 623 -7.31 -2.20 20.43
CA GLY A 623 -6.94 -0.93 21.01
C GLY A 623 -8.15 -0.06 21.34
N ALA A 624 -9.13 0.01 20.44
CA ALA A 624 -10.41 0.66 20.71
C ALA A 624 -11.16 0.01 21.89
N SER A 625 -11.15 -1.33 21.99
CA SER A 625 -11.70 -2.05 23.15
C SER A 625 -11.04 -1.61 24.46
N LEU A 626 -9.69 -1.60 24.53
CA LEU A 626 -8.98 -1.11 25.71
C LEU A 626 -9.26 0.37 26.00
N GLN A 627 -9.39 1.21 24.97
CA GLN A 627 -9.70 2.62 25.15
C GLN A 627 -11.10 2.83 25.75
N MET A 628 -12.08 2.00 25.39
CA MET A 628 -13.42 2.00 25.98
C MET A 628 -13.39 1.52 27.45
N LEU A 629 -12.56 0.53 27.78
CA LEU A 629 -12.41 -0.03 29.13
C LEU A 629 -11.58 0.85 30.08
N LYS A 630 -10.78 1.77 29.56
CA LYS A 630 -9.75 2.50 30.31
C LYS A 630 -10.22 3.13 31.62
N HIS A 631 -11.44 3.65 31.61
CA HIS A 631 -12.06 4.38 32.73
C HIS A 631 -13.20 3.60 33.40
N MET A 632 -13.30 2.30 33.15
CA MET A 632 -14.33 1.47 33.78
C MET A 632 -14.23 1.51 35.31
N PRO A 633 -15.35 1.33 36.03
CA PRO A 633 -15.34 1.17 37.48
C PRO A 633 -14.42 0.01 37.88
N ALA A 634 -13.70 0.18 38.98
CA ALA A 634 -12.65 -0.75 39.36
C ALA A 634 -13.22 -2.13 39.74
N GLU A 635 -14.42 -2.14 40.33
CA GLU A 635 -15.19 -3.35 40.66
C GLU A 635 -15.58 -4.19 39.44
N ASP A 636 -15.58 -3.62 38.25
CA ASP A 636 -15.86 -4.36 37.01
C ASP A 636 -14.61 -5.02 36.40
N PHE A 637 -13.40 -4.74 36.90
CA PHE A 637 -12.15 -5.33 36.37
C PHE A 637 -12.14 -6.86 36.27
N PRO A 638 -12.65 -7.62 37.25
CA PRO A 638 -12.75 -9.08 37.14
C PRO A 638 -13.45 -9.58 35.87
N LYS A 639 -14.38 -8.81 35.30
CA LYS A 639 -15.14 -9.19 34.09
C LYS A 639 -14.31 -9.17 32.81
N VAL A 640 -13.20 -8.42 32.80
CA VAL A 640 -12.40 -8.16 31.59
C VAL A 640 -10.90 -8.36 31.79
N ALA A 641 -10.46 -8.79 32.98
CA ALA A 641 -9.04 -8.92 33.32
C ALA A 641 -8.25 -9.71 32.25
N ASP A 642 -8.78 -10.85 31.81
CA ASP A 642 -8.14 -11.70 30.81
C ASP A 642 -8.08 -11.04 29.42
N ASP A 643 -9.14 -10.32 29.02
CA ASP A 643 -9.17 -9.55 27.79
C ASP A 643 -8.14 -8.41 27.78
N VAL A 644 -8.00 -7.73 28.93
CA VAL A 644 -7.02 -6.67 29.14
C VAL A 644 -5.60 -7.22 29.00
N LYS A 645 -5.28 -8.30 29.72
CA LYS A 645 -3.95 -8.94 29.67
C LYS A 645 -3.62 -9.42 28.26
N ARG A 646 -4.53 -10.18 27.63
CA ARG A 646 -4.35 -10.70 26.26
C ARG A 646 -4.09 -9.57 25.26
N THR A 647 -4.87 -8.49 25.33
CA THR A 647 -4.75 -7.36 24.40
C THR A 647 -3.47 -6.55 24.63
N PHE A 648 -3.07 -6.39 25.90
CA PHE A 648 -1.88 -5.65 26.29
C PHE A 648 -0.60 -6.35 25.81
N ILE A 649 -0.47 -7.66 26.08
CA ILE A 649 0.70 -8.47 25.71
C ILE A 649 0.75 -8.73 24.19
N ASN A 650 -0.42 -8.82 23.54
CA ASN A 650 -0.54 -8.95 22.07
C ASN A 650 0.22 -10.18 21.51
N GLY A 651 0.25 -11.28 22.26
CA GLY A 651 1.02 -12.49 21.94
C GLY A 651 0.31 -13.54 21.06
N ASP A 652 -0.96 -13.33 20.71
CA ASP A 652 -1.75 -14.32 19.96
C ASP A 652 -1.27 -14.47 18.50
N PRO A 653 -0.87 -15.68 18.06
CA PRO A 653 -0.34 -15.94 16.72
C PRO A 653 -1.36 -15.74 15.59
N SER A 654 -2.66 -15.77 15.88
CA SER A 654 -3.72 -15.47 14.90
C SER A 654 -3.87 -13.96 14.62
N SER A 655 -3.14 -13.13 15.36
CA SER A 655 -3.16 -11.68 15.21
C SER A 655 -2.36 -11.20 14.00
N HIS A 656 -2.89 -10.20 13.30
CA HIS A 656 -2.18 -9.56 12.21
C HIS A 656 -0.98 -8.73 12.71
N SER A 657 0.18 -8.91 12.08
CA SER A 657 1.42 -8.25 12.50
C SER A 657 1.48 -6.73 12.36
N TYR A 658 0.65 -6.12 11.51
CA TYR A 658 0.80 -4.70 11.15
C TYR A 658 -0.11 -3.78 11.95
N SER A 659 0.45 -3.10 12.95
CA SER A 659 -0.22 -2.03 13.72
C SER A 659 0.72 -1.42 14.77
N SER A 660 0.45 -0.19 15.19
CA SER A 660 1.23 0.49 16.23
C SER A 660 0.87 -0.08 17.60
N SER A 661 1.76 -0.83 18.25
CA SER A 661 1.55 -1.37 19.61
C SER A 661 1.15 -0.32 20.65
N GLY A 662 1.49 0.96 20.43
CA GLY A 662 0.98 2.06 21.24
C GLY A 662 -0.56 2.18 21.33
N VAL A 663 -1.32 1.62 20.38
CA VAL A 663 -2.80 1.67 20.41
C VAL A 663 -3.39 0.75 21.48
N THR A 664 -2.65 -0.27 21.93
CA THR A 664 -3.05 -1.13 23.07
C THR A 664 -2.25 -0.80 24.32
N LEU A 665 -0.92 -0.63 24.19
CA LEU A 665 -0.03 -0.35 25.32
C LEU A 665 -0.42 0.93 26.06
N ARG A 666 -0.79 2.01 25.37
CA ARG A 666 -1.15 3.27 26.04
C ARG A 666 -2.43 3.14 26.88
N PRO A 667 -3.62 2.85 26.30
CA PRO A 667 -4.83 2.76 27.10
C PRO A 667 -4.78 1.62 28.12
N GLY A 668 -4.15 0.49 27.78
CA GLY A 668 -3.98 -0.61 28.73
C GLY A 668 -3.02 -0.27 29.87
N GLY A 669 -1.91 0.41 29.60
CA GLY A 669 -0.96 0.85 30.64
C GLY A 669 -1.56 1.89 31.57
N GLU A 670 -2.33 2.84 31.02
CA GLU A 670 -3.11 3.81 31.80
C GLU A 670 -4.17 3.11 32.67
N LEU A 671 -4.85 2.09 32.15
CA LEU A 671 -5.81 1.29 32.92
C LEU A 671 -5.14 0.52 34.06
N LEU A 672 -4.09 -0.23 33.78
CA LEU A 672 -3.39 -1.06 34.76
C LEU A 672 -2.73 -0.18 35.85
N ALA A 673 -2.12 0.95 35.48
CA ALA A 673 -1.55 1.90 36.42
C ALA A 673 -2.61 2.53 37.33
N ARG A 674 -3.79 2.90 36.78
CA ARG A 674 -4.90 3.45 37.56
C ARG A 674 -5.44 2.46 38.60
N LEU A 675 -5.48 1.18 38.26
CA LEU A 675 -5.94 0.11 39.15
C LEU A 675 -4.86 -0.42 40.10
N GLY A 676 -3.64 0.12 40.02
CA GLY A 676 -2.53 -0.29 40.85
C GLY A 676 -2.03 -1.71 40.56
N ILE A 677 -2.11 -2.20 39.32
CA ILE A 677 -1.69 -3.57 38.97
C ILE A 677 -0.20 -3.61 38.69
N LYS A 678 0.57 -4.36 39.47
CA LYS A 678 2.05 -4.28 39.46
C LYS A 678 2.74 -4.83 38.20
N GLU A 679 2.14 -5.79 37.50
CA GLU A 679 2.78 -6.50 36.38
C GLU A 679 2.84 -5.69 35.07
N GLY A 680 2.13 -4.56 34.97
CA GLY A 680 2.05 -3.77 33.73
C GLY A 680 3.40 -3.34 33.12
N PRO A 681 4.37 -2.82 33.92
CA PRO A 681 5.70 -2.48 33.43
C PRO A 681 6.49 -3.70 32.93
N GLU A 682 6.40 -4.84 33.63
CA GLU A 682 7.05 -6.10 33.25
C GLU A 682 6.55 -6.58 31.87
N TRP A 683 5.23 -6.67 31.69
CA TRP A 683 4.63 -7.04 30.40
C TRP A 683 4.98 -6.05 29.28
N ALA A 684 5.18 -4.76 29.59
CA ALA A 684 5.63 -3.79 28.60
C ALA A 684 7.06 -4.07 28.13
N VAL A 685 7.95 -4.53 29.03
CA VAL A 685 9.30 -4.98 28.66
C VAL A 685 9.23 -6.23 27.79
N GLU A 686 8.38 -7.21 28.11
CA GLU A 686 8.17 -8.39 27.27
C GLU A 686 7.75 -8.03 25.83
N VAL A 687 6.83 -7.07 25.70
CA VAL A 687 6.42 -6.57 24.38
C VAL A 687 7.60 -5.88 23.67
N LEU A 688 8.42 -5.10 24.39
CA LEU A 688 9.59 -4.44 23.80
C LEU A 688 10.57 -5.47 23.22
N ASP A 689 10.84 -6.55 23.95
CA ASP A 689 11.85 -7.54 23.57
C ASP A 689 11.37 -8.51 22.48
N ALA A 690 10.07 -8.76 22.39
CA ALA A 690 9.51 -9.71 21.42
C ALA A 690 10.05 -9.56 19.99
N GLY A 691 10.38 -10.67 19.33
CA GLY A 691 11.01 -10.69 18.02
C GLY A 691 10.14 -10.18 16.85
N ASP A 692 8.87 -9.86 17.10
CA ASP A 692 7.90 -9.43 16.11
C ASP A 692 7.64 -7.91 16.11
N GLY A 693 6.93 -7.44 15.08
CA GLY A 693 6.46 -6.07 14.98
C GLY A 693 7.56 -5.01 14.86
N LYS A 694 7.13 -3.75 14.81
CA LYS A 694 8.02 -2.61 14.55
C LYS A 694 8.57 -2.03 15.84
N GLY A 695 9.88 -2.16 16.06
CA GLY A 695 10.57 -1.65 17.26
C GLY A 695 10.22 -0.21 17.64
N SER A 696 10.12 0.71 16.66
CA SER A 696 9.75 2.11 16.92
C SER A 696 8.34 2.30 17.49
N PHE A 697 7.40 1.41 17.14
CA PHE A 697 6.04 1.46 17.68
C PHE A 697 6.00 0.91 19.10
N LYS A 698 6.78 -0.15 19.36
CA LYS A 698 6.95 -0.76 20.69
C LYS A 698 7.58 0.21 21.66
N ALA A 699 8.72 0.81 21.29
CA ALA A 699 9.40 1.82 22.09
C ALA A 699 8.49 2.96 22.54
N ASN A 700 7.74 3.54 21.59
CA ASN A 700 6.80 4.63 21.89
C ASN A 700 5.64 4.20 22.81
N GLY A 701 5.13 2.97 22.65
CA GLY A 701 4.10 2.41 23.51
C GLY A 701 4.60 2.14 24.93
N VAL A 702 5.78 1.50 25.05
CA VAL A 702 6.39 1.14 26.33
C VAL A 702 6.74 2.37 27.15
N VAL A 703 7.34 3.39 26.54
CA VAL A 703 7.59 4.67 27.22
C VAL A 703 6.29 5.29 27.75
N SER A 704 5.17 5.16 27.04
CA SER A 704 3.86 5.62 27.54
C SER A 704 3.39 4.83 28.77
N VAL A 705 3.60 3.51 28.80
CA VAL A 705 3.27 2.66 29.97
C VAL A 705 4.11 3.06 31.17
N LEU A 706 5.44 3.11 31.02
CA LEU A 706 6.35 3.45 32.11
C LEU A 706 6.02 4.84 32.67
N THR A 707 5.66 5.79 31.80
CA THR A 707 5.23 7.13 32.23
C THR A 707 3.97 7.08 33.10
N ALA A 708 3.00 6.22 32.78
CA ALA A 708 1.78 6.06 33.58
C ALA A 708 2.06 5.48 34.97
N TYR A 709 3.10 4.64 35.10
CA TYR A 709 3.49 4.03 36.38
C TYR A 709 4.39 4.90 37.25
N GLY A 710 5.09 5.89 36.68
CA GLY A 710 5.97 6.79 37.43
C GLY A 710 7.03 6.03 38.24
N ALA A 711 7.09 6.27 39.55
CA ALA A 711 8.06 5.61 40.45
C ALA A 711 7.94 4.08 40.49
N ASN A 712 6.74 3.53 40.28
CA ASN A 712 6.52 2.09 40.25
C ASN A 712 7.14 1.39 39.01
N ALA A 713 7.66 2.14 38.04
CA ALA A 713 8.33 1.59 36.86
C ALA A 713 9.83 1.27 37.07
N LYS A 714 10.40 1.54 38.26
CA LYS A 714 11.85 1.47 38.51
C LYS A 714 12.47 0.14 38.13
N GLN A 715 11.89 -0.99 38.56
CA GLN A 715 12.41 -2.31 38.26
C GLN A 715 12.44 -2.62 36.76
N ALA A 716 11.38 -2.25 36.02
CA ALA A 716 11.34 -2.44 34.57
C ALA A 716 12.39 -1.58 33.84
N ILE A 717 12.64 -0.36 34.34
CA ILE A 717 13.70 0.51 33.82
C ILE A 717 15.09 -0.10 34.05
N GLU A 718 15.33 -0.70 35.22
CA GLU A 718 16.59 -1.40 35.52
C GLU A 718 16.80 -2.60 34.58
N VAL A 719 15.76 -3.39 34.30
CA VAL A 719 15.81 -4.48 33.31
C VAL A 719 16.15 -3.94 31.91
N ILE A 720 15.52 -2.85 31.49
CA ILE A 720 15.82 -2.24 30.18
C ILE A 720 17.26 -1.74 30.10
N LYS A 721 17.79 -1.10 31.15
CA LYS A 721 19.18 -0.62 31.20
C LYS A 721 20.19 -1.77 31.21
N ALA A 722 19.83 -2.91 31.78
CA ALA A 722 20.69 -4.09 31.80
C ALA A 722 20.82 -4.77 30.42
N ASP A 723 19.89 -4.53 29.49
CA ASP A 723 19.95 -5.03 28.11
C ASP A 723 20.33 -3.90 27.13
N PRO A 724 21.57 -3.88 26.60
CA PRO A 724 22.02 -2.86 25.66
C PRO A 724 21.16 -2.72 24.40
N LYS A 725 20.50 -3.80 23.94
CA LYS A 725 19.61 -3.77 22.76
C LYS A 725 18.32 -3.01 23.09
N LEU A 726 17.74 -3.23 24.28
CA LEU A 726 16.53 -2.55 24.72
C LEU A 726 16.81 -1.08 25.06
N GLU A 727 17.90 -0.82 25.78
CA GLU A 727 18.32 0.54 26.12
C GLU A 727 18.61 1.36 24.86
N HIS A 728 19.33 0.79 23.88
CA HIS A 728 19.60 1.45 22.60
C HIS A 728 18.32 1.83 21.86
N LEU A 729 17.30 0.96 21.90
CA LEU A 729 16.02 1.21 21.26
C LEU A 729 15.27 2.39 21.90
N LEU A 730 15.37 2.58 23.23
CA LEU A 730 14.67 3.66 23.93
C LEU A 730 15.45 4.98 24.00
N THR A 731 16.78 4.94 23.95
CA THR A 731 17.65 6.12 23.97
C THR A 731 17.82 6.79 22.61
N ARG A 732 17.30 6.19 21.53
CA ARG A 732 17.36 6.75 20.17
C ARG A 732 15.98 6.99 19.59
N GLY A 733 15.86 8.09 18.84
CA GLY A 733 14.64 8.46 18.13
C GLY A 733 13.73 9.40 18.91
N ARG A 734 12.51 9.59 18.41
CA ARG A 734 11.59 10.66 18.86
C ARG A 734 11.06 10.50 20.29
N TRP A 735 11.19 9.32 20.90
CA TRP A 735 10.73 9.03 22.27
C TRP A 735 11.85 9.16 23.32
N ALA A 736 13.12 9.35 22.92
CA ALA A 736 14.26 9.39 23.84
C ALA A 736 14.09 10.45 24.95
N LYS A 737 13.56 11.64 24.60
CA LYS A 737 13.27 12.68 25.58
C LYS A 737 12.27 12.20 26.66
N ALA A 738 11.23 11.47 26.25
CA ALA A 738 10.24 10.94 27.18
C ALA A 738 10.80 9.76 27.99
N TRP A 739 11.66 8.93 27.40
CA TRP A 739 12.42 7.90 28.12
C TRP A 739 13.27 8.51 29.25
N HIS A 740 14.09 9.52 28.98
CA HIS A 740 14.90 10.17 30.02
C HIS A 740 14.05 10.84 31.11
N ALA A 741 12.90 11.41 30.73
CA ALA A 741 11.98 11.99 31.70
C ALA A 741 11.41 10.93 32.67
N VAL A 742 10.98 9.78 32.17
CA VAL A 742 10.46 8.70 33.03
C VAL A 742 11.55 8.07 33.90
N VAL A 743 12.78 7.91 33.37
CA VAL A 743 13.93 7.44 34.16
C VAL A 743 14.18 8.35 35.36
N LYS A 744 14.20 9.68 35.14
CA LYS A 744 14.39 10.66 36.22
C LYS A 744 13.28 10.57 37.29
N VAL A 745 12.02 10.40 36.86
CA VAL A 745 10.90 10.23 37.79
C VAL A 745 11.06 8.94 38.60
N ALA A 746 11.37 7.83 37.95
CA ALA A 746 11.53 6.53 38.60
C ALA A 746 12.69 6.49 39.60
N GLU A 747 13.81 7.14 39.26
CA GLU A 747 14.99 7.23 40.13
C GLU A 747 14.79 8.16 41.33
N SER A 748 13.89 9.15 41.23
CA SER A 748 13.60 10.05 42.35
C SER A 748 12.95 9.33 43.54
N GLY A 749 12.31 8.18 43.31
CA GLY A 749 11.64 7.38 44.33
C GLY A 749 10.43 8.06 45.00
N LYS A 750 10.03 9.25 44.56
CA LYS A 750 8.88 9.98 45.09
C LYS A 750 7.57 9.41 44.51
N GLU A 751 6.51 9.33 45.32
CA GLU A 751 5.15 8.92 44.89
C GLU A 751 5.00 7.43 44.48
N VAL A 752 5.73 6.52 45.13
CA VAL A 752 5.47 5.07 45.03
C VAL A 752 4.07 4.78 45.59
N LYS A 753 3.15 4.33 44.74
CA LYS A 753 1.78 3.95 45.14
C LYS A 753 1.72 2.46 45.47
N PRO A 754 0.88 2.03 46.45
CA PRO A 754 0.59 0.62 46.68
C PRO A 754 0.11 -0.04 45.38
N MET A 755 0.59 -1.27 45.15
CA MET A 755 0.20 -2.08 44.00
C MET A 755 -0.27 -3.46 44.45
N VAL A 756 -1.21 -4.03 43.70
CA VAL A 756 -1.70 -5.41 43.86
C VAL A 756 -1.27 -6.26 42.68
N SER A 757 -1.23 -7.59 42.86
CA SER A 757 -1.02 -8.48 41.72
C SER A 757 -2.23 -8.52 40.79
N PHE A 758 -2.00 -8.84 39.52
CA PHE A 758 -3.07 -9.05 38.55
C PHE A 758 -4.06 -10.14 39.02
N GLU A 759 -3.58 -11.23 39.63
CA GLU A 759 -4.44 -12.31 40.14
C GLU A 759 -5.29 -11.88 41.34
N GLU A 760 -4.79 -10.98 42.19
CA GLU A 760 -5.57 -10.37 43.26
C GLU A 760 -6.64 -9.43 42.70
N ALA A 761 -6.26 -8.55 41.76
CA ALA A 761 -7.19 -7.65 41.08
C ALA A 761 -8.28 -8.41 40.33
N LYS A 762 -7.93 -9.52 39.68
CA LYS A 762 -8.88 -10.43 39.01
C LYS A 762 -9.89 -11.05 39.99
N LYS A 763 -9.53 -11.21 41.27
CA LYS A 763 -10.42 -11.66 42.36
C LYS A 763 -11.15 -10.50 43.05
N GLY A 764 -11.05 -9.26 42.53
CA GLY A 764 -11.70 -8.08 43.07
C GLY A 764 -10.94 -7.36 44.19
N LYS A 765 -9.71 -7.77 44.50
CA LYS A 765 -8.85 -7.07 45.46
C LYS A 765 -8.05 -5.98 44.76
N LEU A 766 -8.42 -4.73 44.99
CA LEU A 766 -7.79 -3.57 44.35
C LEU A 766 -6.85 -2.86 45.32
N ALA A 767 -5.83 -2.18 44.80
CA ALA A 767 -4.98 -1.32 45.60
C ALA A 767 -5.84 -0.18 46.19
N GLN A 768 -5.75 0.01 47.52
CA GLN A 768 -6.41 1.11 48.22
C GLN A 768 -5.69 2.43 48.00
#